data_AF-A0AA36N9T4-F1
#
_entry.id   AF-A0AA36N9T4-F1
#
_cell.length_a   1.000
_cell.length_b   1.000
_cell.length_c   1.000
_cell.angle_alpha   90.00
_cell.angle_beta   90.00
_cell.angle_gamma   90.00
#
_symmetry.space_group_name_H-M   'P 1'
#
loop_
_entity.id
_entity.type
_entity.pdbx_description
1 polymer ?
#
loop_
_entity_poly.entity_id
_entity_poly.type
_entity_poly.pdbx_seq_one_letter_code
_entity_poly.pdbx_strand_id
1 'polypeptide(L)'
;MAGPTSRFTRTWQEACAFYDCVRKDARKVQPELVIDVCGGHGALGMLFLAHGLAKEALVIDRSEPASHKQLRQAWDEFLPKSIAYDQRPLQEALPCAVQEKKRLLVVACHACQHLARQIIDCCLGAQVAFAVCPCCPKDHGGSIQAAAKALNVDFPTAMVLAELGRLSGLGCAVHLRTFDAEISPQNRVLLGRPGLALEREGERSAEERLRRAYDRAHHPSSSEGRAAGLWSNQEVVEGEQELAKKIAAVQALLTPVTGAAWEQLEIRESPRVHYRARTVVAVGAHTPTDGESGGLFRLVPKEKGFQIQSTISTETLLPEVAAALPVLADILPQYEGLRCVKLHGTVSAQLLVCLVFGPGAELPSDAALEDLRAGLLGGLVAVRELVVLASAKGLQRGVPPGRDFVDEVLDIPGRGSVRYRQPFGQFSNPNPHIAIATAEWLGDVVQSITGDTPMDLLELYCGCGSHTLCLARCFRHVLAVEISRRLVEAAQYNVTQNGLDNVTVLRAPSEDFCRRVLRKKSYELREGEVKVQLNFGCTVVDPPRAGLDSVTLEAVAGYDHILYVSCNPKALSSNLEVLLKTHELCRMVLLDHFPCSAHVEMAAVTTSTFEKESSRIAGCGAAARIEAAREKRPEDYGVDTLKITDDDAAFILGKGGKTKEKIARVSQAEIELFERDLILEIRGSKVQRRRAKKYCEGVMAQRTGPVNITEEYNDDDLTMLMVPQETVGFVTGRAGNFLRTIEEEWGTLMFFCEVGSGRRDKDYEKLAIFGDIRGRRGAELKVLSAIETKTPGYLSKIKNEVIDRDKGKDPEGTWSTDTMTFQDDELSYALGKQGGTRKKLERASGCIVQYVGHTALFSGTRTERRRAKDYMKWLFAQLEGPVYVDGWEDRDDCCVVHVPSDCIGYITGSRRATLGRMEEEWGTLMFFMTKDGEKGGRSGQAEKLIICGHERGRRGAELKCMNEIEKKAPGHFSRGLREKFSDSRNFDTDRMAIKEDELSYVIGKEAATQKKIEKAAGCILQFVGRYAFMAGILKERRRCKEYIGWLLQQLKGAVTIPDVSDRDDCTEMHIPANCKGWVTGNRGSELRRMEHETATYMFMALDGRGDERLCIFCHEQGSKVSTTGRMAAERLVNELVQEKLRGDEDDRGRGRSDSRKRSPPRRDSRRRSPARRSPSYRGGGGGRRDSRARNDSRRR
;
A
#
# COMPACT_ATOMS: atom_id res chain seq x y z
N MET A 1 28.98 9.31 -47.41
CA MET A 1 29.00 8.09 -46.56
C MET A 1 28.82 8.57 -45.13
N ALA A 2 27.89 8.13 -44.29
CA ALA A 2 27.28 6.81 -44.09
C ALA A 2 25.77 6.89 -43.83
N GLY A 3 25.03 5.79 -44.08
CA GLY A 3 23.60 5.64 -43.82
C GLY A 3 23.23 5.64 -42.31
N PRO A 4 21.94 5.45 -41.96
CA PRO A 4 21.38 5.69 -40.62
C PRO A 4 21.87 4.75 -39.50
N THR A 5 22.90 3.94 -39.72
CA THR A 5 23.46 3.01 -38.72
C THR A 5 24.97 2.96 -38.83
N SER A 6 25.64 4.09 -38.62
CA SER A 6 27.09 4.11 -38.37
C SER A 6 27.34 4.23 -36.86
N ARG A 7 28.29 3.46 -36.33
CA ARG A 7 28.73 3.52 -34.92
C ARG A 7 29.11 4.97 -34.52
N PHE A 8 29.63 5.74 -35.48
CA PHE A 8 29.97 7.14 -35.34
C PHE A 8 28.76 8.05 -35.06
N THR A 9 27.62 7.85 -35.74
CA THR A 9 26.40 8.65 -35.54
C THR A 9 25.86 8.53 -34.12
N ARG A 10 25.92 7.31 -33.55
CA ARG A 10 25.51 7.04 -32.17
C ARG A 10 26.46 7.66 -31.16
N THR A 11 27.77 7.49 -31.32
CA THR A 11 28.79 8.11 -30.44
C THR A 11 28.70 9.64 -30.47
N TRP A 12 28.35 10.24 -31.61
CA TRP A 12 28.11 11.67 -31.73
C TRP A 12 26.85 12.13 -30.98
N GLN A 13 25.74 11.41 -31.10
CA GLN A 13 24.50 11.69 -30.36
C GLN A 13 24.71 11.58 -28.84
N GLU A 14 25.48 10.58 -28.39
CA GLU A 14 25.84 10.37 -26.98
C GLU A 14 26.73 11.53 -26.48
N ALA A 15 27.71 11.97 -27.26
CA ALA A 15 28.54 13.13 -26.93
C ALA A 15 27.73 14.43 -26.84
N CYS A 16 26.78 14.68 -27.77
CA CYS A 16 25.89 15.84 -27.71
C CYS A 16 24.99 15.80 -26.47
N ALA A 17 24.40 14.64 -26.14
CA ALA A 17 23.54 14.49 -24.98
C ALA A 17 24.32 14.67 -23.66
N PHE A 18 25.52 14.11 -23.57
CA PHE A 18 26.43 14.32 -22.45
C PHE A 18 26.83 15.81 -22.33
N TYR A 19 27.21 16.44 -23.43
CA TYR A 19 27.56 17.86 -23.46
C TYR A 19 26.41 18.75 -22.97
N ASP A 20 25.19 18.54 -23.47
CA ASP A 20 24.03 19.32 -23.05
C ASP A 20 23.70 19.16 -21.57
N CYS A 21 24.00 17.97 -21.04
CA CYS A 21 23.89 17.65 -19.62
C CYS A 21 24.89 18.45 -18.76
N VAL A 22 26.14 18.58 -19.24
CA VAL A 22 27.29 19.11 -18.47
C VAL A 22 27.54 20.60 -18.70
N ARG A 23 27.16 21.18 -19.85
CA ARG A 23 27.52 22.55 -20.28
C ARG A 23 27.22 23.66 -19.27
N LYS A 24 26.15 23.53 -18.47
CA LYS A 24 25.80 24.53 -17.44
C LYS A 24 26.77 24.50 -16.27
N ASP A 25 27.25 23.32 -15.91
CA ASP A 25 28.18 23.15 -14.80
C ASP A 25 29.62 23.43 -15.26
N ALA A 26 29.94 23.14 -16.52
CA ALA A 26 31.17 23.59 -17.16
C ALA A 26 31.30 25.13 -17.19
N ARG A 27 30.23 25.87 -17.48
CA ARG A 27 30.21 27.36 -17.42
C ARG A 27 30.57 27.93 -16.05
N LYS A 28 30.35 27.18 -14.98
CA LYS A 28 30.74 27.60 -13.61
C LYS A 28 32.21 27.32 -13.33
N VAL A 29 32.75 26.24 -13.92
CA VAL A 29 34.19 25.92 -13.83
C VAL A 29 35.00 26.87 -14.69
N GLN A 30 34.44 27.31 -15.82
CA GLN A 30 35.13 28.11 -16.84
C GLN A 30 36.50 27.51 -17.20
N PRO A 31 36.54 26.24 -17.64
CA PRO A 31 37.81 25.58 -17.91
C PRO A 31 38.55 26.29 -19.03
N GLU A 32 39.84 26.51 -18.85
CA GLU A 32 40.73 26.93 -19.92
C GLU A 32 41.12 25.73 -20.78
N LEU A 33 41.26 24.56 -20.17
CA LEU A 33 41.54 23.30 -20.83
C LEU A 33 40.52 22.22 -20.41
N VAL A 34 39.88 21.57 -21.38
CA VAL A 34 39.04 20.37 -21.18
C VAL A 34 39.82 19.13 -21.54
N ILE A 35 39.82 18.14 -20.65
CA ILE A 35 40.49 16.85 -20.89
C ILE A 35 39.42 15.80 -21.19
N ASP A 36 39.32 15.36 -22.44
CA ASP A 36 38.39 14.34 -22.94
C ASP A 36 39.03 12.94 -22.83
N VAL A 37 38.69 12.22 -21.77
CA VAL A 37 39.26 10.92 -21.43
C VAL A 37 38.41 9.80 -22.00
N CYS A 38 39.08 8.81 -22.62
CA CYS A 38 38.41 7.82 -23.48
C CYS A 38 37.63 8.48 -24.62
N GLY A 39 38.14 9.63 -25.09
CA GLY A 39 37.44 10.50 -26.04
C GLY A 39 37.38 9.96 -27.46
N GLY A 40 38.17 8.93 -27.79
CA GLY A 40 38.25 8.32 -29.12
C GLY A 40 38.50 9.34 -30.23
N HIS A 41 37.42 9.84 -30.84
CA HIS A 41 37.47 10.87 -31.89
C HIS A 41 37.53 12.31 -31.34
N GLY A 42 37.53 12.51 -30.01
CA GLY A 42 37.62 13.81 -29.36
C GLY A 42 36.34 14.64 -29.43
N ALA A 43 35.19 13.99 -29.63
CA ALA A 43 33.91 14.65 -29.88
C ALA A 43 33.48 15.58 -28.74
N LEU A 44 33.73 15.20 -27.48
CA LEU A 44 33.44 16.06 -26.34
C LEU A 44 34.38 17.26 -26.32
N GLY A 45 35.69 17.03 -26.45
CA GLY A 45 36.67 18.13 -26.53
C GLY A 45 36.29 19.18 -27.57
N MET A 46 35.88 18.74 -28.77
CA MET A 46 35.45 19.63 -29.86
C MET A 46 34.15 20.38 -29.55
N LEU A 47 33.15 19.73 -28.95
CA LEU A 47 31.89 20.40 -28.55
C LEU A 47 32.13 21.52 -27.54
N PHE A 48 33.05 21.33 -26.58
CA PHE A 48 33.40 22.35 -25.60
C PHE A 48 34.13 23.54 -26.24
N LEU A 49 35.01 23.31 -27.22
CA LEU A 49 35.68 24.35 -27.99
C LEU A 49 34.71 25.12 -28.89
N ALA A 50 33.87 24.42 -29.67
CA ALA A 50 32.91 25.00 -30.61
C ALA A 50 31.92 25.97 -29.94
N HIS A 51 31.55 25.69 -28.69
CA HIS A 51 30.64 26.52 -27.91
C HIS A 51 31.34 27.53 -27.00
N GLY A 52 32.66 27.68 -27.11
CA GLY A 52 33.45 28.66 -26.34
C GLY A 52 33.48 28.40 -24.83
N LEU A 53 33.31 27.15 -24.41
CA LEU A 53 33.35 26.77 -22.99
C LEU A 53 34.74 26.38 -22.50
N ALA A 54 35.67 26.11 -23.43
CA ALA A 54 37.09 25.94 -23.18
C ALA A 54 37.91 26.65 -24.26
N LYS A 55 39.17 26.96 -23.94
CA LYS A 55 40.11 27.56 -24.92
C LYS A 55 40.92 26.48 -25.61
N GLU A 56 41.23 25.40 -24.90
CA GLU A 56 41.98 24.25 -25.36
C GLU A 56 41.28 22.94 -24.97
N ALA A 57 41.55 21.87 -25.72
CA ALA A 57 41.10 20.52 -25.41
C ALA A 57 42.25 19.52 -25.55
N LEU A 58 42.35 18.60 -24.61
CA LEU A 58 43.28 17.47 -24.66
C LEU A 58 42.48 16.18 -24.69
N VAL A 59 42.67 15.35 -25.70
CA VAL A 59 42.05 14.03 -25.79
C VAL A 59 43.04 12.98 -25.33
N ILE A 60 42.69 12.20 -24.32
CA ILE A 60 43.50 11.10 -23.80
C ILE A 60 42.84 9.78 -24.18
N ASP A 61 43.44 9.09 -25.15
CA ASP A 61 42.99 7.78 -25.61
C ASP A 61 44.16 7.00 -26.21
N ARG A 62 44.30 5.72 -25.86
CA ARG A 62 45.38 4.86 -26.38
C ARG A 62 45.26 4.59 -27.88
N SER A 63 44.08 4.82 -28.45
CA SER A 63 43.81 4.57 -29.87
C SER A 63 43.28 5.81 -30.56
N GLU A 64 43.95 6.22 -31.64
CA GLU A 64 43.44 7.23 -32.57
C GLU A 64 42.66 6.53 -33.69
N PRO A 65 41.33 6.72 -33.80
CA PRO A 65 40.54 6.07 -34.85
C PRO A 65 40.99 6.51 -36.25
N ALA A 66 40.89 5.64 -37.26
CA ALA A 66 41.31 5.96 -38.64
C ALA A 66 40.59 7.19 -39.24
N SER A 67 39.35 7.45 -38.79
CA SER A 67 38.52 8.62 -39.12
C SER A 67 38.99 9.92 -38.45
N HIS A 68 39.89 9.85 -37.46
CA HIS A 68 40.39 11.01 -36.72
C HIS A 68 40.99 12.08 -37.64
N LYS A 69 41.81 11.68 -38.62
CA LYS A 69 42.45 12.61 -39.56
C LYS A 69 41.43 13.37 -40.42
N GLN A 70 40.39 12.66 -40.90
CA GLN A 70 39.31 13.27 -41.70
C GLN A 70 38.45 14.23 -40.86
N LEU A 71 38.13 13.83 -39.62
CA LEU A 71 37.41 14.69 -38.68
C LEU A 71 38.23 15.93 -38.37
N ARG A 72 39.49 15.79 -37.95
CA ARG A 72 40.35 16.90 -37.61
C ARG A 72 40.51 17.90 -38.76
N GLN A 73 40.68 17.42 -39.99
CA GLN A 73 40.70 18.28 -41.17
C GLN A 73 39.39 19.04 -41.38
N ALA A 74 38.24 18.41 -41.16
CA ALA A 74 36.94 19.07 -41.24
C ALA A 74 36.71 20.09 -40.11
N TRP A 75 37.30 19.88 -38.93
CA TRP A 75 37.20 20.79 -37.79
C TRP A 75 38.17 21.96 -37.86
N ASP A 76 39.37 21.76 -38.43
CA ASP A 76 40.38 22.81 -38.63
C ASP A 76 39.85 23.97 -39.50
N GLU A 77 38.83 23.73 -40.34
CA GLU A 77 38.10 24.77 -41.10
C GLU A 77 37.20 25.66 -40.23
N PHE A 78 36.74 25.18 -39.07
CA PHE A 78 35.76 25.85 -38.19
C PHE A 78 36.32 26.28 -36.82
N LEU A 79 37.43 25.69 -36.37
CA LEU A 79 38.07 25.96 -35.08
C LEU A 79 39.61 26.01 -35.25
N PRO A 80 40.31 27.07 -34.78
CA PRO A 80 41.78 27.08 -34.79
C PRO A 80 42.37 26.03 -33.82
N LYS A 81 43.64 25.64 -34.06
CA LYS A 81 44.42 24.48 -33.57
C LYS A 81 44.52 24.24 -32.04
N SER A 82 43.42 24.27 -31.31
CA SER A 82 43.41 24.20 -29.84
C SER A 82 43.11 22.81 -29.28
N ILE A 83 43.12 21.76 -30.12
CA ILE A 83 42.92 20.36 -29.68
C ILE A 83 44.19 19.53 -29.87
N ALA A 84 44.64 18.87 -28.79
CA ALA A 84 45.78 17.98 -28.75
C ALA A 84 45.37 16.54 -28.40
N TYR A 85 46.17 15.56 -28.79
CA TYR A 85 45.95 14.14 -28.52
C TYR A 85 47.15 13.56 -27.78
N ASP A 86 46.88 12.79 -26.73
CA ASP A 86 47.86 12.04 -25.97
C ASP A 86 47.51 10.55 -25.97
N GLN A 87 48.37 9.75 -26.59
CA GLN A 87 48.20 8.31 -26.76
C GLN A 87 48.87 7.49 -25.66
N ARG A 88 49.52 8.13 -24.68
CA ARG A 88 50.09 7.42 -23.53
C ARG A 88 48.98 6.74 -22.72
N PRO A 89 49.29 5.66 -21.98
CA PRO A 89 48.36 5.04 -21.06
C PRO A 89 47.67 6.05 -20.13
N LEU A 90 46.37 5.84 -19.84
CA LEU A 90 45.60 6.71 -18.95
C LEU A 90 46.31 6.98 -17.62
N GLN A 91 46.97 5.95 -17.08
CA GLN A 91 47.71 5.99 -15.82
C GLN A 91 48.95 6.89 -15.85
N GLU A 92 49.43 7.25 -17.04
CA GLU A 92 50.58 8.13 -17.24
C GLU A 92 50.14 9.52 -17.74
N ALA A 93 49.23 9.54 -18.72
CA ALA A 93 48.78 10.76 -19.39
C ALA A 93 47.93 11.65 -18.48
N LEU A 94 46.93 11.08 -17.80
CA LEU A 94 45.98 11.87 -17.01
C LEU A 94 46.65 12.53 -15.79
N PRO A 95 47.48 11.84 -14.98
CA PRO A 95 48.21 12.47 -13.87
C PRO A 95 49.12 13.62 -14.32
N CYS A 96 49.76 13.49 -15.48
CA CYS A 96 50.59 14.55 -16.06
C CYS A 96 49.73 15.76 -16.50
N ALA A 97 48.59 15.51 -17.15
CA ALA A 97 47.72 16.56 -17.68
C ALA A 97 46.97 17.33 -16.58
N VAL A 98 46.56 16.65 -15.50
CA VAL A 98 45.85 17.32 -14.38
C VAL A 98 46.77 18.20 -13.52
N GLN A 99 48.09 18.09 -13.69
CA GLN A 99 49.07 18.94 -13.01
C GLN A 99 49.32 20.28 -13.72
N GLU A 100 48.72 20.50 -14.90
CA GLU A 100 48.83 21.78 -15.58
C GLU A 100 48.20 22.91 -14.74
N LYS A 101 48.89 24.06 -14.61
CA LYS A 101 48.41 25.24 -13.87
C LYS A 101 47.29 26.02 -14.61
N LYS A 102 46.40 25.31 -15.32
CA LYS A 102 45.22 25.86 -15.99
C LYS A 102 43.96 25.54 -15.19
N ARG A 103 42.85 26.23 -15.46
CA ARG A 103 41.53 25.79 -14.98
C ARG A 103 41.07 24.59 -15.81
N LEU A 104 40.93 23.42 -15.17
CA LEU A 104 40.71 22.15 -15.86
C LEU A 104 39.31 21.59 -15.61
N LEU A 105 38.77 20.91 -16.63
CA LEU A 105 37.60 20.03 -16.50
C LEU A 105 37.87 18.72 -17.22
N VAL A 106 37.83 17.61 -16.47
CA VAL A 106 37.98 16.26 -17.02
C VAL A 106 36.60 15.70 -17.39
N VAL A 107 36.42 15.22 -18.63
CA VAL A 107 35.15 14.67 -19.13
C VAL A 107 35.34 13.26 -19.69
N ALA A 108 34.38 12.37 -19.48
CA ALA A 108 34.38 11.03 -20.06
C ALA A 108 32.96 10.47 -20.26
N CYS A 109 32.55 10.16 -21.50
CA CYS A 109 31.21 9.64 -21.82
C CYS A 109 31.11 8.11 -21.75
N HIS A 110 32.22 7.38 -21.96
CA HIS A 110 32.22 5.93 -22.09
C HIS A 110 33.26 5.24 -21.21
N ALA A 111 33.52 5.77 -20.01
CA ALA A 111 34.44 5.13 -19.08
C ALA A 111 33.80 3.86 -18.51
N CYS A 112 34.45 2.70 -18.65
CA CYS A 112 34.01 1.51 -17.91
C CYS A 112 34.11 1.78 -16.40
N GLN A 113 33.35 1.10 -15.55
CA GLN A 113 33.28 1.44 -14.13
C GLN A 113 34.65 1.49 -13.42
N HIS A 114 35.59 0.60 -13.80
CA HIS A 114 36.96 0.63 -13.29
C HIS A 114 37.73 1.87 -13.77
N LEU A 115 37.64 2.21 -15.06
CA LEU A 115 38.26 3.41 -15.62
C LEU A 115 37.63 4.68 -15.05
N ALA A 116 36.30 4.71 -14.87
CA ALA A 116 35.59 5.82 -14.26
C ALA A 116 36.13 6.10 -12.85
N ARG A 117 36.35 5.04 -12.05
CA ARG A 117 36.94 5.17 -10.71
C ARG A 117 38.37 5.69 -10.75
N GLN A 118 39.21 5.17 -11.65
CA GLN A 118 40.59 5.68 -11.82
C GLN A 118 40.62 7.16 -12.22
N ILE A 119 39.75 7.57 -13.14
CA ILE A 119 39.63 8.97 -13.56
C ILE A 119 39.23 9.84 -12.37
N ILE A 120 38.20 9.44 -11.63
CA ILE A 120 37.69 10.18 -10.48
C ILE A 120 38.74 10.30 -9.38
N ASP A 121 39.40 9.20 -9.01
CA ASP A 121 40.42 9.21 -7.95
C ASP A 121 41.62 10.09 -8.33
N CYS A 122 42.03 10.08 -9.61
CA CYS A 122 43.07 10.98 -10.12
C CYS A 122 42.64 12.46 -10.05
N CYS A 123 41.39 12.77 -10.42
CA CYS A 123 40.85 14.14 -10.34
C CYS A 123 40.74 14.62 -8.88
N LEU A 124 40.33 13.76 -7.96
CA LEU A 124 40.27 14.06 -6.52
C LEU A 124 41.66 14.37 -5.97
N GLY A 125 42.66 13.55 -6.30
CA GLY A 125 44.05 13.76 -5.87
C GLY A 125 44.63 15.08 -6.40
N ALA A 126 44.30 15.46 -7.64
CA ALA A 126 44.74 16.71 -8.26
C ALA A 126 43.83 17.92 -7.97
N GLN A 127 42.74 17.72 -7.21
CA GLN A 127 41.71 18.75 -6.95
C GLN A 127 41.07 19.36 -8.21
N VAL A 128 40.89 18.55 -9.26
CA VAL A 128 40.32 18.96 -10.55
C VAL A 128 38.84 18.57 -10.69
N ALA A 129 38.02 19.44 -11.28
CA ALA A 129 36.62 19.15 -11.55
C ALA A 129 36.45 18.07 -12.63
N PHE A 130 35.46 17.21 -12.48
CA PHE A 130 35.22 16.10 -13.42
C PHE A 130 33.74 15.89 -13.77
N ALA A 131 33.50 15.29 -14.93
CA ALA A 131 32.21 14.81 -15.41
C ALA A 131 32.39 13.41 -16.04
N VAL A 132 31.85 12.36 -15.44
CA VAL A 132 32.09 10.98 -15.89
C VAL A 132 30.77 10.22 -16.01
N CYS A 133 30.55 9.57 -17.16
CA CYS A 133 29.42 8.66 -17.39
C CYS A 133 29.92 7.21 -17.43
N PRO A 134 29.62 6.38 -16.41
CA PRO A 134 30.04 4.98 -16.39
C PRO A 134 29.24 4.12 -17.38
N CYS A 135 29.90 3.40 -18.29
CA CYS A 135 29.24 2.69 -19.39
C CYS A 135 28.96 1.18 -19.14
N CYS A 136 29.56 0.57 -18.11
CA CYS A 136 29.42 -0.86 -17.81
C CYS A 136 29.27 -1.10 -16.29
N PRO A 137 28.09 -1.48 -15.78
CA PRO A 137 27.93 -1.86 -14.37
C PRO A 137 28.36 -3.31 -14.17
N LYS A 138 29.39 -3.55 -13.35
CA LYS A 138 29.79 -4.89 -12.89
C LYS A 138 29.83 -4.91 -11.36
N ASP A 139 29.09 -5.84 -10.74
CA ASP A 139 29.08 -6.09 -9.30
C ASP A 139 29.89 -7.35 -9.00
N HIS A 140 31.11 -7.15 -8.49
CA HIS A 140 31.99 -8.22 -8.06
C HIS A 140 31.67 -8.60 -6.61
N GLY A 141 30.58 -9.35 -6.39
CA GLY A 141 30.19 -9.82 -5.06
C GLY A 141 28.68 -9.84 -4.77
N GLY A 142 27.84 -9.28 -5.64
CA GLY A 142 26.38 -9.35 -5.53
C GLY A 142 25.77 -8.46 -4.44
N SER A 143 26.59 -7.73 -3.69
CA SER A 143 26.17 -6.88 -2.57
C SER A 143 25.36 -5.67 -3.03
N ILE A 144 25.69 -5.12 -4.21
CA ILE A 144 24.97 -3.96 -4.76
C ILE A 144 23.66 -4.40 -5.40
N GLN A 145 23.60 -5.63 -5.93
CA GLN A 145 22.37 -6.24 -6.41
C GLN A 145 21.37 -6.51 -5.27
N ALA A 146 21.86 -6.95 -4.10
CA ALA A 146 21.05 -7.07 -2.89
C ALA A 146 20.56 -5.70 -2.39
N ALA A 147 21.42 -4.68 -2.40
CA ALA A 147 21.04 -3.31 -2.07
C ALA A 147 20.00 -2.74 -3.04
N ALA A 148 20.12 -3.01 -4.35
CA ALA A 148 19.16 -2.59 -5.36
C ALA A 148 17.76 -3.18 -5.09
N LYS A 149 17.70 -4.47 -4.73
CA LYS A 149 16.46 -5.17 -4.39
C LYS A 149 15.84 -4.66 -3.08
N ALA A 150 16.68 -4.38 -2.07
CA ALA A 150 16.22 -3.83 -0.80
C ALA A 150 15.71 -2.39 -0.92
N LEU A 151 16.30 -1.60 -1.81
CA LEU A 151 15.94 -0.20 -2.05
C LEU A 151 14.89 -0.02 -3.16
N ASN A 152 14.45 -1.11 -3.80
CA ASN A 152 13.54 -1.12 -4.94
C ASN A 152 13.97 -0.17 -6.08
N VAL A 153 15.28 -0.15 -6.39
CA VAL A 153 15.87 0.63 -7.49
C VAL A 153 16.54 -0.31 -8.48
N ASP A 154 16.66 0.11 -9.75
CA ASP A 154 17.38 -0.69 -10.74
C ASP A 154 18.88 -0.77 -10.42
N PHE A 155 19.50 -1.89 -10.78
CA PHE A 155 20.90 -2.19 -10.47
C PHE A 155 21.90 -1.09 -10.92
N PRO A 156 21.80 -0.52 -12.15
CA PRO A 156 22.60 0.64 -12.53
C PRO A 156 22.40 1.88 -11.64
N THR A 157 21.19 2.12 -11.13
CA THR A 157 20.93 3.20 -10.16
C THR A 157 21.61 2.91 -8.82
N ALA A 158 21.51 1.69 -8.29
CA ALA A 158 22.18 1.31 -7.04
C ALA A 158 23.71 1.47 -7.10
N MET A 159 24.32 1.11 -8.24
CA MET A 159 25.76 1.28 -8.47
C MET A 159 26.19 2.75 -8.41
N VAL A 160 25.44 3.63 -9.08
CA VAL A 160 25.73 5.07 -9.11
C VAL A 160 25.50 5.70 -7.73
N LEU A 161 24.48 5.27 -7.00
CA LEU A 161 24.21 5.71 -5.62
C LEU A 161 25.30 5.26 -4.65
N ALA A 162 25.85 4.06 -4.81
CA ALA A 162 26.97 3.58 -4.00
C ALA A 162 28.23 4.42 -4.24
N GLU A 163 28.54 4.74 -5.51
CA GLU A 163 29.69 5.58 -5.85
C GLU A 163 29.51 7.03 -5.37
N LEU A 164 28.28 7.58 -5.43
CA LEU A 164 27.97 8.90 -4.83
C LEU A 164 28.24 8.93 -3.32
N GLY A 165 27.81 7.89 -2.59
CA GLY A 165 28.07 7.77 -1.16
C GLY A 165 29.55 7.75 -0.83
N ARG A 166 30.36 7.03 -1.61
CA ARG A 166 31.83 7.01 -1.47
C ARG A 166 32.44 8.40 -1.69
N LEU A 167 32.03 9.09 -2.76
CA LEU A 167 32.62 10.38 -3.14
C LEU A 167 32.23 11.53 -2.19
N SER A 168 31.00 11.51 -1.65
CA SER A 168 30.57 12.44 -0.60
C SER A 168 31.42 12.27 0.66
N GLY A 169 31.78 11.02 1.01
CA GLY A 169 32.69 10.70 2.12
C GLY A 169 34.11 11.26 1.98
N LEU A 170 34.57 11.56 0.76
CA LEU A 170 35.89 12.13 0.47
C LEU A 170 35.89 13.67 0.39
N GLY A 171 34.80 14.32 0.81
CA GLY A 171 34.70 15.78 0.84
C GLY A 171 34.56 16.44 -0.54
N CYS A 172 34.18 15.67 -1.56
CA CYS A 172 33.93 16.17 -2.92
C CYS A 172 32.44 16.54 -3.08
N ALA A 173 32.16 17.73 -3.63
CA ALA A 173 30.80 18.08 -4.03
C ALA A 173 30.45 17.32 -5.32
N VAL A 174 29.65 16.26 -5.20
CA VAL A 174 29.25 15.42 -6.34
C VAL A 174 27.76 15.55 -6.64
N HIS A 175 27.41 15.61 -7.93
CA HIS A 175 26.06 15.68 -8.43
C HIS A 175 25.81 14.63 -9.50
N LEU A 176 24.62 14.02 -9.46
CA LEU A 176 24.16 13.13 -10.51
C LEU A 176 23.26 13.88 -11.49
N ARG A 177 23.51 13.70 -12.78
CA ARG A 177 22.61 14.13 -13.86
C ARG A 177 22.25 12.96 -14.77
N THR A 178 21.14 13.09 -15.48
CA THR A 178 20.73 12.12 -16.49
C THR A 178 20.36 12.78 -17.81
N PHE A 179 20.60 12.08 -18.93
CA PHE A 179 20.08 12.44 -20.25
C PHE A 179 19.10 11.37 -20.77
N ASP A 180 18.57 11.51 -21.99
CA ASP A 180 17.52 10.62 -22.50
C ASP A 180 18.03 9.17 -22.64
N ALA A 181 17.30 8.23 -22.04
CA ALA A 181 17.63 6.80 -22.06
C ALA A 181 17.47 6.18 -23.46
N GLU A 182 16.69 6.79 -24.35
CA GLU A 182 16.56 6.38 -25.75
C GLU A 182 17.84 6.65 -26.56
N ILE A 183 18.64 7.65 -26.15
CA ILE A 183 19.95 7.96 -26.75
C ILE A 183 21.00 6.95 -26.28
N SER A 184 21.05 6.72 -24.95
CA SER A 184 21.90 5.68 -24.37
C SER A 184 21.29 5.14 -23.09
N PRO A 185 21.21 3.81 -22.91
CA PRO A 185 20.77 3.23 -21.63
C PRO A 185 21.76 3.54 -20.48
N GLN A 186 23.00 3.93 -20.80
CA GLN A 186 23.98 4.47 -19.86
C GLN A 186 23.91 6.00 -19.82
N ASN A 187 22.81 6.53 -19.29
CA ASN A 187 22.50 7.95 -19.31
C ASN A 187 22.85 8.72 -18.02
N ARG A 188 23.66 8.17 -17.11
CA ARG A 188 23.91 8.70 -15.76
C ARG A 188 25.31 9.33 -15.66
N VAL A 189 25.38 10.65 -15.48
CA VAL A 189 26.63 11.42 -15.43
C VAL A 189 26.93 11.89 -14.00
N LEU A 190 28.09 11.49 -13.48
CA LEU A 190 28.66 11.93 -12.20
C LEU A 190 29.49 13.19 -12.40
N LEU A 191 29.10 14.28 -11.75
CA LEU A 191 29.78 15.59 -11.79
C LEU A 191 30.41 15.88 -10.44
N GLY A 192 31.73 15.95 -10.34
CA GLY A 192 32.43 16.24 -9.09
C GLY A 192 33.25 17.52 -9.12
N ARG A 193 33.29 18.22 -7.99
CA ARG A 193 34.17 19.36 -7.74
C ARG A 193 34.93 19.16 -6.42
N PRO A 194 36.23 18.83 -6.48
CA PRO A 194 37.07 18.76 -5.30
C PRO A 194 37.23 20.14 -4.63
N GLY A 195 37.45 20.17 -3.31
CA GLY A 195 37.82 21.38 -2.58
C GLY A 195 36.69 22.36 -2.25
N LEU A 196 35.49 22.16 -2.79
CA LEU A 196 34.29 22.89 -2.39
C LEU A 196 33.47 22.01 -1.45
N ALA A 197 33.50 22.32 -0.15
CA ALA A 197 32.59 21.71 0.81
C ALA A 197 31.14 22.04 0.41
N LEU A 198 30.27 21.03 0.40
CA LEU A 198 28.83 21.21 0.22
C LEU A 198 28.28 22.09 1.35
N GLU A 199 28.07 23.38 1.09
CA GLU A 199 27.21 24.23 1.92
C GLU A 199 25.74 23.86 1.71
N ARG A 200 25.33 22.67 2.18
CA ARG A 200 23.92 22.25 2.30
C ARG A 200 23.74 21.27 3.46
N GLU A 201 23.40 21.77 4.65
CA GLU A 201 22.80 20.94 5.71
C GLU A 201 21.40 20.52 5.25
N GLY A 202 21.22 19.23 4.99
CA GLY A 202 19.92 18.63 4.60
C GLY A 202 20.05 17.26 3.95
N GLU A 203 21.15 16.99 3.21
CA GLU A 203 21.34 15.72 2.48
C GLU A 203 22.32 14.75 3.15
N ARG A 204 23.01 15.17 4.23
CA ARG A 204 23.96 14.32 4.97
C ARG A 204 23.33 13.04 5.55
N SER A 205 22.05 13.02 5.94
CA SER A 205 21.50 11.85 6.66
C SER A 205 21.26 10.62 5.78
N ALA A 206 20.89 10.80 4.50
CA ALA A 206 20.70 9.68 3.57
C ALA A 206 22.04 9.15 3.07
N GLU A 207 22.97 10.04 2.72
CA GLU A 207 24.33 9.69 2.32
C GLU A 207 25.12 9.06 3.47
N GLU A 208 24.94 9.50 4.72
CA GLU A 208 25.66 8.94 5.86
C GLU A 208 25.06 7.61 6.33
N ARG A 209 23.75 7.38 6.16
CA ARG A 209 23.13 6.05 6.33
C ARG A 209 23.63 5.06 5.26
N LEU A 210 23.78 5.51 4.02
CA LEU A 210 24.33 4.72 2.90
C LEU A 210 25.84 4.49 3.03
N ARG A 211 26.60 5.50 3.48
CA ARG A 211 28.02 5.39 3.83
C ARG A 211 28.19 4.37 4.94
N ARG A 212 27.42 4.46 6.03
CA ARG A 212 27.44 3.46 7.11
C ARG A 212 26.98 2.07 6.65
N ALA A 213 26.11 1.95 5.65
CA ALA A 213 25.72 0.66 5.08
C ALA A 213 26.83 0.07 4.18
N TYR A 214 27.51 0.93 3.41
CA TYR A 214 28.65 0.58 2.58
C TYR A 214 29.89 0.23 3.42
N ASP A 215 30.25 1.08 4.38
CA ASP A 215 31.32 0.87 5.37
C ASP A 215 31.09 -0.41 6.18
N ARG A 216 29.85 -0.66 6.64
CA ARG A 216 29.50 -1.94 7.32
C ARG A 216 29.63 -3.17 6.42
N ALA A 217 29.43 -3.01 5.12
CA ALA A 217 29.54 -4.12 4.17
C ALA A 217 30.98 -4.35 3.69
N HIS A 218 31.87 -3.35 3.78
CA HIS A 218 33.19 -3.36 3.10
C HIS A 218 34.39 -3.05 4.01
N HIS A 219 34.18 -2.53 5.23
CA HIS A 219 35.22 -2.24 6.22
C HIS A 219 34.77 -2.63 7.65
N PRO A 220 34.92 -3.89 8.06
CA PRO A 220 34.71 -4.30 9.45
C PRO A 220 35.89 -3.80 10.31
N SER A 221 35.73 -2.70 11.05
CA SER A 221 36.75 -2.21 11.97
C SER A 221 36.79 -3.05 13.26
N SER A 222 37.87 -3.82 13.39
CA SER A 222 38.66 -4.10 14.60
C SER A 222 37.97 -4.00 15.97
N SER A 223 37.57 -5.16 16.51
CA SER A 223 37.32 -5.35 17.94
C SER A 223 38.55 -6.02 18.58
N GLU A 224 39.47 -5.24 19.11
CA GLU A 224 40.40 -5.70 20.14
C GLU A 224 40.37 -4.73 21.31
N GLY A 225 40.11 -5.27 22.50
CA GLY A 225 40.36 -4.61 23.78
C GLY A 225 39.14 -3.96 24.44
N ARG A 226 38.45 -4.71 25.31
CA ARG A 226 38.33 -4.40 26.75
C ARG A 226 37.51 -5.48 27.46
N ALA A 227 38.17 -6.12 28.43
CA ALA A 227 37.60 -7.11 29.32
C ALA A 227 36.93 -6.45 30.54
N ALA A 228 35.89 -7.12 31.03
CA ALA A 228 35.32 -7.17 32.37
C ALA A 228 35.57 -6.00 33.35
N GLY A 229 34.47 -5.42 33.85
CA GLY A 229 34.43 -4.76 35.16
C GLY A 229 33.58 -3.50 35.20
N LEU A 230 32.43 -3.61 35.87
CA LEU A 230 31.57 -2.52 36.41
C LEU A 230 31.08 -1.49 35.38
N TRP A 231 29.75 -1.42 35.23
CA TRP A 231 29.06 -0.33 34.54
C TRP A 231 29.62 1.00 35.04
N SER A 232 30.09 1.81 34.11
CA SER A 232 30.60 3.13 34.45
C SER A 232 29.43 3.98 34.97
N ASN A 233 29.68 4.93 35.88
CA ASN A 233 28.65 5.89 36.35
C ASN A 233 27.93 6.63 35.20
N GLN A 234 28.52 6.62 34.00
CA GLN A 234 27.96 7.23 32.79
C GLN A 234 26.82 6.39 32.19
N GLU A 235 26.89 5.06 32.25
CA GLU A 235 25.87 4.18 31.66
C GLU A 235 24.62 4.03 32.55
N VAL A 236 24.76 4.17 33.87
CA VAL A 236 23.62 4.24 34.81
C VAL A 236 22.78 5.50 34.58
N VAL A 237 23.45 6.65 34.38
CA VAL A 237 22.80 7.93 34.07
C VAL A 237 22.13 7.90 32.69
N GLU A 238 22.72 7.22 31.70
CA GLU A 238 22.11 7.04 30.37
C GLU A 238 20.85 6.15 30.40
N GLY A 239 20.80 5.13 31.28
CA GLY A 239 19.63 4.26 31.47
C GLY A 239 18.43 4.96 32.12
N GLU A 240 18.64 5.80 33.14
CA GLU A 240 17.58 6.60 33.75
C GLU A 240 16.99 7.64 32.78
N GLN A 241 17.86 8.27 31.98
CA GLN A 241 17.44 9.19 30.92
C GLN A 241 16.63 8.49 29.82
N GLU A 242 16.89 7.21 29.56
CA GLU A 242 16.16 6.43 28.58
C GLU A 242 14.75 6.05 29.06
N LEU A 243 14.61 5.56 30.29
CA LEU A 243 13.29 5.24 30.85
C LEU A 243 12.41 6.51 30.92
N ALA A 244 12.98 7.65 31.30
CA ALA A 244 12.28 8.92 31.27
C ALA A 244 11.76 9.29 29.86
N LYS A 245 12.55 9.00 28.81
CA LYS A 245 12.10 9.19 27.41
C LYS A 245 10.96 8.23 27.04
N LYS A 246 11.02 6.97 27.49
CA LYS A 246 9.93 6.00 27.26
C LYS A 246 8.62 6.46 27.92
N ILE A 247 8.70 6.90 29.18
CA ILE A 247 7.56 7.44 29.93
C ILE A 247 6.99 8.66 29.22
N ALA A 248 7.84 9.62 28.83
CA ALA A 248 7.40 10.82 28.11
C ALA A 248 6.72 10.49 26.77
N ALA A 249 7.25 9.53 26.01
CA ALA A 249 6.66 9.09 24.76
C ALA A 249 5.29 8.42 24.94
N VAL A 250 5.14 7.58 25.97
CA VAL A 250 3.87 6.94 26.33
C VAL A 250 2.86 7.96 26.84
N GLN A 251 3.30 8.87 27.70
CA GLN A 251 2.49 9.96 28.22
C GLN A 251 1.92 10.81 27.08
N ALA A 252 2.77 11.24 26.14
CA ALA A 252 2.34 12.03 24.99
C ALA A 252 1.33 11.28 24.11
N LEU A 253 1.43 9.95 24.06
CA LEU A 253 0.53 9.09 23.29
C LEU A 253 -0.83 8.88 23.96
N LEU A 254 -0.86 8.68 25.28
CA LEU A 254 -2.09 8.30 26.01
C LEU A 254 -2.88 9.49 26.55
N THR A 255 -2.22 10.61 26.86
CA THR A 255 -2.89 11.83 27.38
C THR A 255 -4.12 12.25 26.55
N PRO A 256 -4.10 12.23 25.19
CA PRO A 256 -5.27 12.58 24.39
C PRO A 256 -6.48 11.66 24.58
N VAL A 257 -6.26 10.41 24.98
CA VAL A 257 -7.29 9.37 25.12
C VAL A 257 -7.76 9.23 26.55
N THR A 258 -6.84 9.29 27.53
CA THR A 258 -7.15 9.04 28.95
C THR A 258 -7.36 10.31 29.76
N GLY A 259 -7.15 11.50 29.18
CA GLY A 259 -7.20 12.77 29.92
C GLY A 259 -6.19 12.76 31.07
N ALA A 260 -6.51 13.40 32.21
CA ALA A 260 -5.65 13.42 33.40
C ALA A 260 -5.47 12.05 34.09
N ALA A 261 -6.21 11.00 33.68
CA ALA A 261 -6.10 9.68 34.30
C ALA A 261 -4.72 9.02 34.10
N TRP A 262 -3.89 9.50 33.15
CA TRP A 262 -2.51 9.04 33.01
C TRP A 262 -1.63 9.49 34.19
N GLU A 263 -2.00 10.53 34.96
CA GLU A 263 -1.21 11.02 36.10
C GLU A 263 -1.06 9.97 37.22
N GLN A 264 -1.86 8.90 37.16
CA GLN A 264 -1.79 7.74 38.04
C GLN A 264 -1.05 6.55 37.40
N LEU A 265 -0.29 6.78 36.31
CA LEU A 265 0.49 5.74 35.64
C LEU A 265 1.56 5.19 36.58
N GLU A 266 1.44 3.90 36.89
CA GLU A 266 2.43 3.16 37.65
C GLU A 266 3.60 2.76 36.74
N ILE A 267 4.82 2.66 37.29
CA ILE A 267 6.01 2.27 36.54
C ILE A 267 6.68 1.08 37.24
N ARG A 268 7.00 0.06 36.46
CA ARG A 268 7.74 -1.13 36.90
C ARG A 268 9.00 -1.27 36.05
N GLU A 269 10.16 -1.14 36.70
CA GLU A 269 11.46 -1.19 36.04
C GLU A 269 12.01 -2.61 35.97
N SER A 270 12.66 -2.94 34.85
CA SER A 270 13.46 -4.15 34.74
C SER A 270 14.87 -3.92 35.31
N PRO A 271 15.51 -4.95 35.87
CA PRO A 271 16.97 -4.95 36.05
C PRO A 271 17.69 -4.59 34.74
N ARG A 272 18.80 -3.85 34.84
CA ARG A 272 19.59 -3.41 33.66
C ARG A 272 20.49 -4.52 33.11
N VAL A 273 20.80 -5.51 33.93
CA VAL A 273 21.55 -6.72 33.59
C VAL A 273 20.71 -7.95 33.94
N HIS A 274 21.04 -9.09 33.33
CA HIS A 274 20.48 -10.39 33.60
C HIS A 274 18.95 -10.48 33.49
N TYR A 275 18.37 -9.69 32.59
CA TYR A 275 16.92 -9.66 32.42
C TYR A 275 16.45 -10.52 31.23
N ARG A 276 17.32 -10.84 30.27
CA ARG A 276 16.93 -11.52 29.03
C ARG A 276 17.10 -13.04 29.13
N ALA A 277 15.98 -13.75 29.16
CA ALA A 277 15.94 -15.21 29.24
C ALA A 277 16.23 -15.92 27.90
N ARG A 278 16.01 -15.25 26.76
CA ARG A 278 16.13 -15.89 25.44
C ARG A 278 16.87 -15.02 24.43
N THR A 279 17.66 -15.67 23.58
CA THR A 279 18.41 -15.01 22.50
C THR A 279 18.65 -15.93 21.31
N VAL A 280 18.90 -15.33 20.14
CA VAL A 280 19.27 -16.03 18.91
C VAL A 280 20.67 -15.58 18.52
N VAL A 281 21.57 -16.56 18.35
CA VAL A 281 22.98 -16.35 18.00
C VAL A 281 23.18 -16.78 16.54
N ALA A 282 23.48 -15.85 15.65
CA ALA A 282 23.74 -16.15 14.25
C ALA A 282 25.12 -16.82 14.06
N VAL A 283 25.27 -17.71 13.08
CA VAL A 283 26.56 -18.36 12.75
C VAL A 283 26.98 -17.96 11.33
N GLY A 284 28.18 -17.39 11.19
CA GLY A 284 28.75 -16.97 9.91
C GLY A 284 28.05 -15.74 9.28
N ALA A 285 28.03 -15.69 7.94
CA ALA A 285 27.41 -14.60 7.17
C ALA A 285 25.89 -14.72 7.02
N HIS A 286 25.28 -15.79 7.55
CA HIS A 286 23.85 -16.03 7.45
C HIS A 286 23.09 -15.13 8.43
N THR A 287 22.15 -14.34 7.92
CA THR A 287 21.13 -13.66 8.71
C THR A 287 19.98 -14.64 8.98
N PRO A 288 19.59 -14.89 10.24
CA PRO A 288 18.40 -15.69 10.55
C PRO A 288 17.16 -15.07 9.90
N THR A 289 16.30 -15.91 9.31
CA THR A 289 15.05 -15.50 8.63
C THR A 289 13.86 -15.33 9.57
N ASP A 290 14.01 -15.71 10.84
CA ASP A 290 12.93 -15.68 11.82
C ASP A 290 12.93 -14.30 12.47
N GLY A 291 11.82 -13.57 12.39
CA GLY A 291 11.67 -12.16 12.79
C GLY A 291 11.88 -11.83 14.27
N GLU A 292 12.55 -12.68 15.04
CA GLU A 292 12.96 -12.42 16.41
C GLU A 292 14.48 -12.17 16.46
N SER A 293 14.84 -10.93 16.78
CA SER A 293 16.22 -10.51 17.10
C SER A 293 17.24 -10.81 15.99
N GLY A 294 17.07 -10.17 14.84
CA GLY A 294 18.13 -10.10 13.84
C GLY A 294 19.42 -9.50 14.41
N GLY A 295 20.39 -10.36 14.74
CA GLY A 295 21.80 -10.01 14.88
C GLY A 295 22.30 -9.46 16.21
N LEU A 296 21.59 -9.66 17.34
CA LEU A 296 22.09 -9.21 18.66
C LEU A 296 23.43 -9.84 19.03
N PHE A 297 23.60 -11.14 18.70
CA PHE A 297 24.83 -11.91 18.88
C PHE A 297 25.12 -12.72 17.62
N ARG A 298 26.41 -12.84 17.28
CA ARG A 298 26.90 -13.56 16.10
C ARG A 298 28.22 -14.25 16.41
N LEU A 299 28.36 -15.48 15.92
CA LEU A 299 29.60 -16.23 15.89
C LEU A 299 30.26 -16.07 14.51
N VAL A 300 31.43 -15.43 14.49
CA VAL A 300 32.22 -15.15 13.28
C VAL A 300 33.42 -16.10 13.22
N PRO A 301 33.67 -16.83 12.12
CA PRO A 301 34.78 -17.77 12.04
C PRO A 301 36.16 -17.11 12.30
N LYS A 302 37.04 -17.83 13.03
CA LYS A 302 38.48 -17.52 13.19
C LYS A 302 39.33 -18.71 12.76
N GLU A 303 40.66 -18.53 12.69
CA GLU A 303 41.63 -19.62 12.38
C GLU A 303 41.45 -20.84 13.28
N LYS A 304 41.03 -20.65 14.54
CA LYS A 304 40.51 -21.67 15.44
C LYS A 304 39.26 -21.13 16.14
N GLY A 305 38.13 -21.84 16.04
CA GLY A 305 36.90 -21.50 16.73
C GLY A 305 36.07 -20.36 16.11
N PHE A 306 35.11 -19.85 16.89
CA PHE A 306 34.33 -18.67 16.56
C PHE A 306 34.63 -17.49 17.50
N GLN A 307 34.54 -16.27 16.98
CA GLN A 307 34.49 -15.04 17.80
C GLN A 307 33.04 -14.58 17.96
N ILE A 308 32.67 -14.22 19.20
CA ILE A 308 31.38 -13.56 19.47
C ILE A 308 31.46 -12.08 19.06
N GLN A 309 30.54 -11.65 18.21
CA GLN A 309 30.25 -10.27 17.87
C GLN A 309 28.84 -9.95 18.36
N SER A 310 28.67 -8.85 19.11
CA SER A 310 27.36 -8.45 19.63
C SER A 310 27.07 -6.98 19.43
N THR A 311 25.79 -6.61 19.41
CA THR A 311 25.33 -5.21 19.42
C THR A 311 24.91 -4.74 20.81
N ILE A 312 24.81 -5.65 21.78
CA ILE A 312 24.50 -5.40 23.19
C ILE A 312 25.44 -6.20 24.09
N SER A 313 25.54 -5.81 25.37
CA SER A 313 26.34 -6.54 26.37
C SER A 313 25.78 -7.94 26.61
N THR A 314 26.66 -8.94 26.74
CA THR A 314 26.30 -10.30 27.17
C THR A 314 25.71 -10.32 28.58
N GLU A 315 26.01 -9.31 29.42
CA GLU A 315 25.44 -9.15 30.76
C GLU A 315 23.93 -8.89 30.74
N THR A 316 23.35 -8.52 29.60
CA THR A 316 21.88 -8.41 29.48
C THR A 316 21.18 -9.77 29.54
N LEU A 317 21.89 -10.85 29.21
CA LEU A 317 21.38 -12.23 29.23
C LEU A 317 21.39 -12.78 30.65
N LEU A 318 20.45 -13.70 30.95
CA LEU A 318 20.52 -14.50 32.18
C LEU A 318 21.90 -15.16 32.31
N PRO A 319 22.43 -15.33 33.53
CA PRO A 319 23.80 -15.81 33.76
C PRO A 319 24.10 -17.12 33.02
N GLU A 320 23.16 -18.06 33.01
CA GLU A 320 23.26 -19.37 32.36
C GLU A 320 23.35 -19.24 30.84
N VAL A 321 22.58 -18.31 30.27
CA VAL A 321 22.55 -18.04 28.83
C VAL A 321 23.84 -17.32 28.40
N ALA A 322 24.31 -16.36 29.20
CA ALA A 322 25.57 -15.65 28.96
C ALA A 322 26.76 -16.61 29.01
N ALA A 323 26.80 -17.50 30.02
CA ALA A 323 27.87 -18.48 30.21
C ALA A 323 27.92 -19.53 29.09
N ALA A 324 26.80 -19.83 28.44
CA ALA A 324 26.76 -20.76 27.32
C ALA A 324 27.48 -20.23 26.07
N LEU A 325 27.57 -18.91 25.86
CA LEU A 325 28.09 -18.34 24.62
C LEU A 325 29.56 -18.68 24.34
N PRO A 326 30.52 -18.53 25.29
CA PRO A 326 31.92 -18.89 25.05
C PRO A 326 32.08 -20.39 24.78
N VAL A 327 31.39 -21.24 25.55
CA VAL A 327 31.47 -22.70 25.40
C VAL A 327 30.95 -23.14 24.02
N LEU A 328 29.87 -22.53 23.55
CA LEU A 328 29.34 -22.76 22.21
C LEU A 328 30.28 -22.27 21.11
N ALA A 329 30.99 -21.15 21.31
CA ALA A 329 31.95 -20.65 20.33
C ALA A 329 33.10 -21.64 20.05
N ASP A 330 33.46 -22.45 21.05
CA ASP A 330 34.50 -23.47 20.94
C ASP A 330 34.01 -24.79 20.32
N ILE A 331 32.78 -25.21 20.65
CA ILE A 331 32.26 -26.53 20.24
C ILE A 331 31.57 -26.50 18.87
N LEU A 332 30.91 -25.39 18.51
CA LEU A 332 30.11 -25.32 17.29
C LEU A 332 30.85 -25.41 15.93
N PRO A 333 32.17 -25.14 15.79
CA PRO A 333 32.87 -25.21 14.49
C PRO A 333 32.77 -26.56 13.78
N GLN A 334 32.51 -27.65 14.51
CA GLN A 334 32.43 -29.00 13.94
C GLN A 334 31.10 -29.30 13.22
N TYR A 335 30.08 -28.44 13.34
CA TYR A 335 28.75 -28.68 12.77
C TYR A 335 28.55 -27.95 11.45
N GLU A 336 28.71 -28.68 10.34
CA GLU A 336 28.46 -28.15 8.99
C GLU A 336 26.98 -27.81 8.76
N GLY A 337 26.71 -26.72 8.03
CA GLY A 337 25.35 -26.30 7.68
C GLY A 337 24.54 -25.63 8.81
N LEU A 338 25.16 -25.41 9.99
CA LEU A 338 24.57 -24.65 11.10
C LEU A 338 24.36 -23.17 10.70
N ARG A 339 23.15 -22.65 10.95
CA ARG A 339 22.77 -21.26 10.61
C ARG A 339 22.71 -20.36 11.83
N CYS A 340 22.12 -20.85 12.90
CA CYS A 340 22.03 -20.14 14.16
C CYS A 340 21.83 -21.11 15.33
N VAL A 341 22.02 -20.58 16.54
CA VAL A 341 21.71 -21.26 17.80
C VAL A 341 20.69 -20.44 18.56
N LYS A 342 19.59 -21.06 18.97
CA LYS A 342 18.58 -20.44 19.82
C LYS A 342 18.80 -20.88 21.27
N LEU A 343 18.92 -19.91 22.17
CA LEU A 343 19.12 -20.14 23.60
C LEU A 343 17.90 -19.67 24.38
N HIS A 344 17.46 -20.48 25.33
CA HIS A 344 16.31 -20.21 26.19
C HIS A 344 16.62 -20.68 27.60
N GLY A 345 16.93 -19.74 28.49
CA GLY A 345 17.15 -19.96 29.91
C GLY A 345 15.92 -19.62 30.77
N THR A 346 15.98 -20.02 32.03
CA THR A 346 14.94 -19.74 33.03
C THR A 346 15.58 -19.23 34.33
N VAL A 347 14.85 -18.48 35.16
CA VAL A 347 15.35 -18.08 36.50
C VAL A 347 15.47 -19.27 37.46
N SER A 348 14.75 -20.35 37.15
CA SER A 348 14.87 -21.67 37.79
C SER A 348 16.10 -22.48 37.34
N ALA A 349 17.02 -21.87 36.59
CA ALA A 349 18.29 -22.43 36.13
C ALA A 349 18.16 -23.63 35.17
N GLN A 350 17.12 -23.65 34.33
CA GLN A 350 17.04 -24.52 33.16
C GLN A 350 17.58 -23.78 31.93
N LEU A 351 18.21 -24.52 31.02
CA LEU A 351 18.70 -24.00 29.75
C LEU A 351 18.31 -24.94 28.63
N LEU A 352 17.82 -24.36 27.53
CA LEU A 352 17.59 -25.06 26.27
C LEU A 352 18.43 -24.42 25.18
N VAL A 353 19.23 -25.26 24.51
CA VAL A 353 20.11 -24.90 23.40
C VAL A 353 19.61 -25.60 22.15
N CYS A 354 19.20 -24.87 21.13
CA CYS A 354 18.74 -25.44 19.87
C CYS A 354 19.64 -25.02 18.70
N LEU A 355 20.28 -26.00 18.08
CA LEU A 355 21.07 -25.87 16.87
C LEU A 355 20.14 -25.86 15.65
N VAL A 356 20.14 -24.78 14.87
CA VAL A 356 19.28 -24.64 13.70
C VAL A 356 20.09 -24.74 12.43
N PHE A 357 19.81 -25.77 11.63
CA PHE A 357 20.53 -26.08 10.40
C PHE A 357 19.76 -25.64 9.14
N GLY A 358 20.49 -25.51 8.03
CA GLY A 358 19.90 -25.22 6.73
C GLY A 358 19.04 -26.35 6.15
N PRO A 359 18.17 -26.04 5.17
CA PRO A 359 17.40 -27.05 4.46
C PRO A 359 18.32 -28.10 3.81
N GLY A 360 18.08 -29.38 4.10
CA GLY A 360 18.84 -30.49 3.53
C GLY A 360 20.09 -30.90 4.30
N ALA A 361 20.43 -30.21 5.40
CA ALA A 361 21.48 -30.65 6.31
C ALA A 361 21.03 -31.87 7.12
N GLU A 362 21.93 -32.82 7.33
CA GLU A 362 21.70 -33.96 8.22
C GLU A 362 21.80 -33.49 9.68
N LEU A 363 20.82 -33.85 10.50
CA LEU A 363 20.84 -33.49 11.92
C LEU A 363 21.83 -34.39 12.68
N PRO A 364 22.55 -33.85 13.69
CA PRO A 364 23.39 -34.65 14.55
C PRO A 364 22.64 -35.87 15.14
N SER A 365 23.37 -36.96 15.36
CA SER A 365 22.84 -38.15 16.05
C SER A 365 22.55 -37.82 17.53
N ASP A 366 21.66 -38.59 18.16
CA ASP A 366 21.36 -38.41 19.58
C ASP A 366 22.60 -38.55 20.47
N ALA A 367 23.54 -39.44 20.08
CA ALA A 367 24.84 -39.55 20.75
C ALA A 367 25.67 -38.26 20.64
N ALA A 368 25.73 -37.64 19.44
CA ALA A 368 26.45 -36.38 19.25
C ALA A 368 25.80 -35.19 19.97
N LEU A 369 24.47 -35.22 20.14
CA LEU A 369 23.75 -34.23 20.96
C LEU A 369 23.96 -34.45 22.46
N GLU A 370 24.06 -35.70 22.91
CA GLU A 370 24.41 -36.04 24.29
C GLU A 370 25.87 -35.65 24.60
N ASP A 371 26.81 -35.86 23.67
CA ASP A 371 28.19 -35.40 23.81
C ASP A 371 28.26 -33.87 23.93
N LEU A 372 27.50 -33.15 23.10
CA LEU A 372 27.38 -31.69 23.20
C LEU A 372 26.76 -31.26 24.54
N ARG A 373 25.70 -31.96 24.98
CA ARG A 373 25.05 -31.70 26.27
C ARG A 373 26.01 -31.93 27.43
N ALA A 374 26.80 -33.01 27.41
CA ALA A 374 27.80 -33.32 28.41
C ALA A 374 28.93 -32.27 28.43
N GLY A 375 29.41 -31.85 27.25
CA GLY A 375 30.41 -30.78 27.12
C GLY A 375 29.91 -29.44 27.67
N LEU A 376 28.66 -29.08 27.38
CA LEU A 376 28.02 -27.88 27.93
C LEU A 376 27.81 -27.98 29.44
N LEU A 377 27.34 -29.11 29.97
CA LEU A 377 27.19 -29.33 31.41
C LEU A 377 28.54 -29.24 32.15
N GLY A 378 29.62 -29.75 31.55
CA GLY A 378 30.97 -29.64 32.10
C GLY A 378 31.47 -28.18 32.19
N GLY A 379 31.00 -27.29 31.32
CA GLY A 379 31.33 -25.87 31.32
C GLY A 379 30.34 -24.95 32.04
N LEU A 380 29.14 -25.43 32.38
CA LEU A 380 28.02 -24.62 32.90
C LEU A 380 27.58 -25.10 34.30
N VAL A 381 28.37 -24.77 35.32
CA VAL A 381 28.17 -25.22 36.72
C VAL A 381 26.83 -24.76 37.33
N ALA A 382 26.22 -23.68 36.81
CA ALA A 382 24.97 -23.12 37.34
C ALA A 382 23.69 -23.72 36.73
N VAL A 383 23.79 -24.46 35.62
CA VAL A 383 22.61 -25.02 34.92
C VAL A 383 22.16 -26.30 35.61
N ARG A 384 20.95 -26.30 36.18
CA ARG A 384 20.35 -27.47 36.84
C ARG A 384 19.85 -28.49 35.82
N GLU A 385 19.36 -28.01 34.68
CA GLU A 385 18.77 -28.85 33.66
C GLU A 385 19.06 -28.30 32.26
N LEU A 386 19.72 -29.12 31.43
CA LEU A 386 20.09 -28.75 30.07
C LEU A 386 19.36 -29.63 29.06
N VAL A 387 18.65 -28.98 28.13
CA VAL A 387 18.02 -29.58 26.95
C VAL A 387 18.78 -29.14 25.71
N VAL A 388 19.26 -30.09 24.91
CA VAL A 388 19.93 -29.79 23.64
C VAL A 388 19.08 -30.30 22.49
N LEU A 389 18.74 -29.42 21.56
CA LEU A 389 17.94 -29.70 20.38
C LEU A 389 18.75 -29.44 19.11
N ALA A 390 18.41 -30.16 18.04
CA ALA A 390 18.79 -29.83 16.68
C ALA A 390 17.55 -29.80 15.79
N SER A 391 17.45 -28.78 14.93
CA SER A 391 16.30 -28.59 14.07
C SER A 391 16.69 -28.20 12.64
N ALA A 392 16.01 -28.78 11.66
CA ALA A 392 16.08 -28.42 10.25
C ALA A 392 14.69 -28.58 9.61
N LYS A 393 14.10 -27.47 9.15
CA LYS A 393 12.85 -27.42 8.35
C LYS A 393 11.79 -28.47 8.74
N GLY A 394 11.34 -28.45 10.00
CA GLY A 394 10.27 -29.32 10.51
C GLY A 394 10.73 -30.66 11.09
N LEU A 395 12.00 -31.04 10.94
CA LEU A 395 12.62 -32.13 11.67
C LEU A 395 13.25 -31.60 12.95
N GLN A 396 13.08 -32.35 14.05
CA GLN A 396 13.68 -32.02 15.34
C GLN A 396 14.20 -33.28 16.00
N ARG A 397 15.41 -33.21 16.55
CA ARG A 397 16.01 -34.20 17.46
C ARG A 397 16.40 -33.49 18.75
N GLY A 398 16.37 -34.20 19.86
CA GLY A 398 16.57 -33.59 21.16
C GLY A 398 17.01 -34.58 22.22
N VAL A 399 17.82 -34.08 23.14
CA VAL A 399 18.33 -34.81 24.29
C VAL A 399 18.02 -33.99 25.56
N PRO A 400 17.26 -34.55 26.52
CA PRO A 400 16.63 -35.88 26.51
C PRO A 400 15.59 -36.07 25.39
N PRO A 401 15.38 -37.30 24.88
CA PRO A 401 14.38 -37.58 23.84
C PRO A 401 12.98 -37.11 24.23
N GLY A 402 12.30 -36.43 23.30
CA GLY A 402 10.93 -35.94 23.49
C GLY A 402 10.80 -34.70 24.38
N ARG A 403 11.91 -34.21 24.98
CA ARG A 403 11.90 -32.98 25.78
C ARG A 403 12.34 -31.79 24.94
N ASP A 404 11.42 -30.88 24.70
CA ASP A 404 11.67 -29.67 23.91
C ASP A 404 11.06 -28.42 24.54
N PHE A 405 11.15 -28.37 25.86
CA PHE A 405 10.63 -27.28 26.68
C PHE A 405 11.56 -27.07 27.87
N VAL A 406 11.45 -25.89 28.47
CA VAL A 406 11.98 -25.60 29.81
C VAL A 406 10.82 -25.37 30.75
N ASP A 407 10.96 -25.81 32.00
CA ASP A 407 10.00 -25.48 33.06
C ASP A 407 10.54 -24.28 33.83
N GLU A 408 9.71 -23.24 33.97
CA GLU A 408 10.01 -22.03 34.73
C GLU A 408 9.28 -22.05 36.07
N VAL A 409 9.89 -21.45 37.10
CA VAL A 409 9.25 -21.21 38.39
C VAL A 409 9.42 -19.73 38.73
N LEU A 410 8.30 -19.01 38.78
CA LEU A 410 8.27 -17.60 39.15
C LEU A 410 7.71 -17.44 40.56
N ASP A 411 8.49 -16.85 41.45
CA ASP A 411 8.03 -16.45 42.78
C ASP A 411 7.33 -15.09 42.67
N ILE A 412 6.01 -15.07 42.87
CA ILE A 412 5.20 -13.87 42.76
C ILE A 412 5.00 -13.31 44.18
N PRO A 413 5.46 -12.08 44.47
CA PRO A 413 5.30 -11.45 45.77
C PRO A 413 3.84 -11.51 46.25
N GLY A 414 3.62 -12.00 47.47
CA GLY A 414 2.29 -12.10 48.08
C GLY A 414 1.35 -13.17 47.50
N ARG A 415 1.73 -13.87 46.41
CA ARG A 415 0.85 -14.82 45.69
C ARG A 415 1.43 -16.24 45.55
N GLY A 416 2.66 -16.46 46.01
CA GLY A 416 3.34 -17.75 46.00
C GLY A 416 4.08 -18.02 44.69
N SER A 417 4.51 -19.27 44.49
CA SER A 417 5.25 -19.67 43.30
C SER A 417 4.33 -20.26 42.23
N VAL A 418 4.56 -19.87 40.98
CA VAL A 418 3.86 -20.42 39.80
C VAL A 418 4.86 -21.18 38.96
N ARG A 419 4.59 -22.46 38.71
CA ARG A 419 5.38 -23.30 37.82
C ARG A 419 4.74 -23.35 36.44
N TYR A 420 5.46 -23.07 35.37
CA TYR A 420 4.91 -23.23 34.03
C TYR A 420 5.94 -23.63 32.99
N ARG A 421 5.51 -24.53 32.11
CA ARG A 421 6.25 -25.09 30.99
C ARG A 421 6.23 -24.12 29.81
N GLN A 422 7.40 -23.88 29.24
CA GLN A 422 7.63 -23.05 28.08
C GLN A 422 8.14 -23.91 26.91
N PRO A 423 7.28 -24.29 25.96
CA PRO A 423 7.69 -25.08 24.81
C PRO A 423 8.59 -24.30 23.86
N PHE A 424 9.62 -24.96 23.35
CA PHE A 424 10.56 -24.38 22.40
C PHE A 424 9.87 -23.91 21.12
N GLY A 425 10.29 -22.74 20.63
CA GLY A 425 9.74 -22.13 19.41
C GLY A 425 8.32 -21.57 19.56
N GLN A 426 7.74 -21.60 20.76
CA GLN A 426 6.51 -20.88 21.08
C GLN A 426 6.84 -19.57 21.81
N PHE A 427 5.86 -18.66 21.87
CA PHE A 427 6.02 -17.41 22.60
C PHE A 427 6.09 -17.66 24.12
N SER A 428 7.02 -16.98 24.76
CA SER A 428 7.13 -16.86 26.22
C SER A 428 7.74 -15.49 26.52
N ASN A 429 7.37 -14.90 27.66
CA ASN A 429 7.87 -13.59 28.05
C ASN A 429 9.41 -13.64 28.17
N PRO A 430 10.16 -12.85 27.38
CA PRO A 430 11.61 -12.91 27.36
C PRO A 430 12.28 -12.24 28.57
N ASN A 431 11.51 -11.56 29.43
CA ASN A 431 11.98 -10.92 30.65
C ASN A 431 11.17 -11.44 31.86
N PRO A 432 11.71 -12.42 32.62
CA PRO A 432 10.99 -13.04 33.73
C PRO A 432 10.73 -12.06 34.88
N HIS A 433 11.57 -11.04 35.09
CA HIS A 433 11.32 -10.02 36.11
C HIS A 433 10.09 -9.18 35.79
N ILE A 434 9.90 -8.85 34.52
CA ILE A 434 8.73 -8.11 34.07
C ILE A 434 7.49 -9.00 34.05
N ALA A 435 7.62 -10.29 33.73
CA ALA A 435 6.53 -11.26 33.88
C ALA A 435 6.01 -11.32 35.34
N ILE A 436 6.92 -11.34 36.33
CA ILE A 436 6.56 -11.28 37.76
C ILE A 436 5.85 -9.96 38.08
N ALA A 437 6.40 -8.82 37.65
CA ALA A 437 5.81 -7.51 37.90
C ALA A 437 4.41 -7.34 37.29
N THR A 438 4.19 -7.85 36.08
CA THR A 438 2.86 -7.87 35.43
C THR A 438 1.88 -8.73 36.24
N ALA A 439 2.30 -9.93 36.67
CA ALA A 439 1.45 -10.83 37.43
C ALA A 439 1.07 -10.27 38.81
N GLU A 440 2.02 -9.66 39.52
CA GLU A 440 1.79 -8.94 40.78
C GLU A 440 0.76 -7.82 40.57
N TRP A 441 1.00 -6.95 39.60
CA TRP A 441 0.12 -5.81 39.34
C TRP A 441 -1.30 -6.23 38.94
N LEU A 442 -1.45 -7.19 38.01
CA LEU A 442 -2.78 -7.68 37.61
C LEU A 442 -3.52 -8.30 38.79
N GLY A 443 -2.83 -9.08 39.62
CA GLY A 443 -3.44 -9.68 40.80
C GLY A 443 -3.97 -8.62 41.77
N ASP A 444 -3.20 -7.57 42.03
CA ASP A 444 -3.57 -6.48 42.94
C ASP A 444 -4.76 -5.68 42.42
N VAL A 445 -4.78 -5.41 41.11
CA VAL A 445 -5.92 -4.73 40.48
C VAL A 445 -7.17 -5.60 40.53
N VAL A 446 -7.08 -6.89 40.19
CA VAL A 446 -8.22 -7.81 40.25
C VAL A 446 -8.79 -7.87 41.65
N GLN A 447 -7.96 -8.04 42.68
CA GLN A 447 -8.42 -8.08 44.06
C GLN A 447 -9.14 -6.79 44.49
N SER A 448 -8.71 -5.63 43.98
CA SER A 448 -9.39 -4.35 44.23
C SER A 448 -10.75 -4.21 43.53
N ILE A 449 -10.95 -4.93 42.42
CA ILE A 449 -12.14 -4.84 41.57
C ILE A 449 -13.18 -5.91 41.93
N THR A 450 -12.76 -7.15 42.17
CA THR A 450 -13.66 -8.27 42.47
C THR A 450 -14.15 -8.25 43.92
N GLY A 451 -13.33 -7.74 44.85
CA GLY A 451 -13.57 -7.88 46.29
C GLY A 451 -13.80 -9.35 46.65
N ASP A 452 -14.85 -9.61 47.45
CA ASP A 452 -15.31 -10.97 47.80
C ASP A 452 -16.37 -11.54 46.81
N THR A 453 -16.69 -10.82 45.72
CA THR A 453 -17.76 -11.23 44.80
C THR A 453 -17.28 -12.35 43.88
N PRO A 454 -17.99 -13.51 43.82
CA PRO A 454 -17.61 -14.59 42.93
C PRO A 454 -17.91 -14.24 41.46
N MET A 455 -16.86 -14.02 40.66
CA MET A 455 -16.93 -13.71 39.23
C MET A 455 -16.20 -14.76 38.40
N ASP A 456 -16.60 -14.95 37.14
CA ASP A 456 -15.85 -15.77 36.19
C ASP A 456 -14.97 -14.89 35.27
N LEU A 457 -13.79 -15.40 34.92
CA LEU A 457 -12.83 -14.74 34.05
C LEU A 457 -12.81 -15.40 32.66
N LEU A 458 -12.80 -14.57 31.62
CA LEU A 458 -12.41 -14.97 30.27
C LEU A 458 -11.01 -14.45 29.96
N GLU A 459 -10.07 -15.31 29.57
CA GLU A 459 -8.77 -14.86 29.04
C GLU A 459 -8.67 -15.21 27.55
N LEU A 460 -8.38 -14.20 26.73
CA LEU A 460 -8.15 -14.37 25.30
C LEU A 460 -6.67 -14.26 24.99
N TYR A 461 -6.19 -15.10 24.07
CA TYR A 461 -4.77 -15.21 23.72
C TYR A 461 -3.92 -15.67 24.92
N CYS A 462 -4.42 -16.65 25.67
CA CYS A 462 -3.80 -17.03 26.96
C CYS A 462 -2.41 -17.68 26.84
N GLY A 463 -1.98 -18.06 25.63
CA GLY A 463 -0.67 -18.69 25.41
C GLY A 463 -0.51 -19.96 26.25
N CYS A 464 0.59 -20.05 27.01
CA CYS A 464 0.82 -21.16 27.95
C CYS A 464 0.17 -20.96 29.33
N GLY A 465 -0.73 -19.97 29.45
CA GLY A 465 -1.52 -19.66 30.64
C GLY A 465 -0.82 -18.76 31.67
N SER A 466 0.17 -17.96 31.29
CA SER A 466 0.97 -17.20 32.28
C SER A 466 0.12 -16.29 33.17
N HIS A 467 -0.83 -15.53 32.60
CA HIS A 467 -1.75 -14.70 33.40
C HIS A 467 -2.81 -15.58 34.07
N THR A 468 -3.34 -16.57 33.35
CA THR A 468 -4.33 -17.53 33.87
C THR A 468 -3.91 -18.12 35.21
N LEU A 469 -2.67 -18.63 35.30
CA LEU A 469 -2.16 -19.29 36.50
C LEU A 469 -2.06 -18.34 37.69
N CYS A 470 -1.73 -17.07 37.44
CA CYS A 470 -1.58 -16.07 38.48
C CYS A 470 -2.92 -15.55 38.99
N LEU A 471 -3.94 -15.50 38.12
CA LEU A 471 -5.24 -14.92 38.40
C LEU A 471 -6.30 -15.94 38.81
N ALA A 472 -6.11 -17.23 38.49
CA ALA A 472 -7.14 -18.26 38.68
C ALA A 472 -7.74 -18.32 40.09
N ARG A 473 -6.93 -18.11 41.12
CA ARG A 473 -7.38 -18.15 42.52
C ARG A 473 -8.26 -16.96 42.92
N CYS A 474 -8.31 -15.91 42.12
CA CYS A 474 -9.14 -14.73 42.36
C CYS A 474 -10.55 -14.85 41.75
N PHE A 475 -10.83 -15.91 40.97
CA PHE A 475 -12.08 -16.08 40.24
C PHE A 475 -12.75 -17.41 40.59
N ARG A 476 -14.08 -17.47 40.42
CA ARG A 476 -14.86 -18.69 40.62
C ARG A 476 -14.51 -19.72 39.54
N HIS A 477 -14.52 -19.32 38.27
CA HIS A 477 -14.04 -20.11 37.15
C HIS A 477 -13.24 -19.25 36.17
N VAL A 478 -12.26 -19.85 35.50
CA VAL A 478 -11.51 -19.21 34.40
C VAL A 478 -11.67 -20.02 33.13
N LEU A 479 -12.07 -19.35 32.04
CA LEU A 479 -12.02 -19.90 30.69
C LEU A 479 -10.89 -19.21 29.93
N ALA A 480 -9.85 -19.97 29.57
CA ALA A 480 -8.68 -19.47 28.88
C ALA A 480 -8.67 -19.96 27.42
N VAL A 481 -8.56 -19.05 26.46
CA VAL A 481 -8.71 -19.32 25.02
C VAL A 481 -7.40 -19.09 24.26
N GLU A 482 -6.93 -20.13 23.56
CA GLU A 482 -5.69 -20.10 22.76
C GLU A 482 -5.85 -20.91 21.47
N ILE A 483 -5.22 -20.48 20.37
CA ILE A 483 -5.34 -21.14 19.07
C ILE A 483 -4.28 -22.25 18.87
N SER A 484 -3.07 -22.04 19.40
CA SER A 484 -1.93 -22.93 19.27
C SER A 484 -2.11 -24.19 20.11
N ARG A 485 -2.21 -25.34 19.44
CA ARG A 485 -2.32 -26.66 20.09
C ARG A 485 -1.23 -26.87 21.14
N ARG A 486 0.01 -26.52 20.80
CA ARG A 486 1.18 -26.75 21.66
C ARG A 486 1.16 -25.87 22.90
N LEU A 487 0.66 -24.63 22.77
CA LEU A 487 0.47 -23.72 23.91
C LEU A 487 -0.71 -24.17 24.78
N VAL A 488 -1.79 -24.68 24.19
CA VAL A 488 -2.92 -25.28 24.93
C VAL A 488 -2.48 -26.49 25.73
N GLU A 489 -1.72 -27.42 25.15
CA GLU A 489 -1.19 -28.59 25.85
C GLU A 489 -0.27 -28.17 27.02
N ALA A 490 0.55 -27.14 26.81
CA ALA A 490 1.37 -26.55 27.88
C ALA A 490 0.51 -25.88 28.96
N ALA A 491 -0.50 -25.09 28.59
CA ALA A 491 -1.40 -24.43 29.53
C ALA A 491 -2.17 -25.44 30.39
N GLN A 492 -2.70 -26.51 29.79
CA GLN A 492 -3.37 -27.59 30.52
C GLN A 492 -2.43 -28.30 31.49
N TYR A 493 -1.20 -28.59 31.05
CA TYR A 493 -0.16 -29.12 31.93
C TYR A 493 0.12 -28.17 33.10
N ASN A 494 0.27 -26.87 32.82
CA ASN A 494 0.59 -25.86 33.82
C ASN A 494 -0.54 -25.70 34.84
N VAL A 495 -1.80 -25.66 34.39
CA VAL A 495 -2.99 -25.63 35.25
C VAL A 495 -2.96 -26.81 36.24
N THR A 496 -2.71 -28.01 35.72
CA THR A 496 -2.61 -29.23 36.52
C THR A 496 -1.45 -29.17 37.53
N GLN A 497 -0.26 -28.70 37.10
CA GLN A 497 0.92 -28.63 37.97
C GLN A 497 0.80 -27.61 39.10
N ASN A 498 -0.04 -26.58 38.93
CA ASN A 498 -0.31 -25.61 39.99
C ASN A 498 -1.54 -25.97 40.84
N GLY A 499 -2.15 -27.14 40.61
CA GLY A 499 -3.30 -27.62 41.37
C GLY A 499 -4.54 -26.73 41.21
N LEU A 500 -4.76 -26.19 40.02
CA LEU A 500 -5.90 -25.33 39.70
C LEU A 500 -7.01 -26.18 39.07
N ASP A 501 -8.10 -26.36 39.80
CA ASP A 501 -9.28 -27.14 39.40
C ASP A 501 -10.36 -26.29 38.72
N ASN A 502 -10.31 -24.96 38.90
CA ASN A 502 -11.31 -24.03 38.41
C ASN A 502 -11.00 -23.41 37.03
N VAL A 503 -10.02 -23.96 36.29
CA VAL A 503 -9.57 -23.43 35.00
C VAL A 503 -9.87 -24.40 33.87
N THR A 504 -10.58 -23.91 32.85
CA THR A 504 -10.76 -24.60 31.57
C THR A 504 -9.94 -23.92 30.48
N VAL A 505 -9.10 -24.70 29.79
CA VAL A 505 -8.36 -24.23 28.61
C VAL A 505 -9.07 -24.71 27.35
N LEU A 506 -9.57 -23.76 26.55
CA LEU A 506 -10.23 -24.01 25.28
C LEU A 506 -9.31 -23.67 24.11
N ARG A 507 -9.08 -24.64 23.24
CA ARG A 507 -8.37 -24.36 21.99
C ARG A 507 -9.30 -23.65 21.03
N ALA A 508 -9.22 -22.34 20.80
CA ALA A 508 -9.98 -21.60 19.79
C ALA A 508 -9.29 -20.31 19.30
N PRO A 509 -9.53 -19.87 18.05
CA PRO A 509 -9.24 -18.49 17.69
C PRO A 509 -10.07 -17.55 18.56
N SER A 510 -9.43 -16.58 19.23
CA SER A 510 -10.12 -15.62 20.11
C SER A 510 -11.24 -14.87 19.38
N GLU A 511 -11.03 -14.51 18.10
CA GLU A 511 -12.03 -13.84 17.28
C GLU A 511 -13.28 -14.71 17.07
N ASP A 512 -13.10 -15.97 16.67
CA ASP A 512 -14.22 -16.90 16.46
C ASP A 512 -14.93 -17.24 17.77
N PHE A 513 -14.17 -17.33 18.87
CA PHE A 513 -14.75 -17.51 20.20
C PHE A 513 -15.60 -16.30 20.59
N CYS A 514 -15.09 -15.08 20.40
CA CYS A 514 -15.81 -13.84 20.64
C CYS A 514 -17.07 -13.73 19.79
N ARG A 515 -17.04 -14.09 18.50
CA ARG A 515 -18.26 -14.13 17.64
C ARG A 515 -19.35 -15.04 18.20
N ARG A 516 -18.98 -16.14 18.84
CA ARG A 516 -19.92 -17.10 19.45
C ARG A 516 -20.49 -16.58 20.78
N VAL A 517 -19.66 -15.90 21.60
CA VAL A 517 -20.03 -15.41 22.95
C VAL A 517 -20.68 -14.02 22.95
N LEU A 518 -20.38 -13.17 21.96
CA LEU A 518 -20.92 -11.81 21.76
C LEU A 518 -22.44 -11.68 21.92
N ARG A 519 -23.18 -12.75 21.61
CA ARG A 519 -24.65 -12.76 21.68
C ARG A 519 -25.20 -12.98 23.10
N LYS A 520 -24.40 -13.44 24.07
CA LYS A 520 -24.93 -13.96 25.36
C LYS A 520 -24.18 -13.56 26.64
N LYS A 521 -22.99 -12.93 26.57
CA LYS A 521 -22.09 -12.62 27.72
C LYS A 521 -21.86 -13.79 28.69
N SER A 522 -22.11 -15.01 28.24
CA SER A 522 -22.11 -16.20 29.07
C SER A 522 -21.84 -17.43 28.21
N TYR A 523 -21.25 -18.45 28.82
CA TYR A 523 -20.81 -19.67 28.15
C TYR A 523 -21.23 -20.89 28.94
N GLU A 524 -21.93 -21.83 28.28
CA GLU A 524 -22.26 -23.12 28.89
C GLU A 524 -21.07 -24.07 28.70
N LEU A 525 -20.29 -24.26 29.77
CA LEU A 525 -19.24 -25.25 29.82
C LEU A 525 -19.85 -26.63 30.10
N ARG A 526 -19.39 -27.66 29.39
CA ARG A 526 -19.77 -29.06 29.66
C ARG A 526 -18.61 -29.79 30.30
N GLU A 527 -18.80 -30.23 31.54
CA GLU A 527 -17.88 -31.08 32.27
C GLU A 527 -18.54 -32.45 32.47
N GLY A 528 -18.28 -33.38 31.54
CA GLY A 528 -18.97 -34.66 31.49
C GLY A 528 -20.46 -34.48 31.15
N GLU A 529 -21.35 -34.97 32.02
CA GLU A 529 -22.81 -34.80 31.89
C GLU A 529 -23.34 -33.50 32.52
N VAL A 530 -22.49 -32.77 33.26
CA VAL A 530 -22.86 -31.56 33.99
C VAL A 530 -22.64 -30.33 33.10
N LYS A 531 -23.63 -29.43 33.10
CA LYS A 531 -23.58 -28.12 32.43
C LYS A 531 -23.31 -27.04 33.46
N VAL A 532 -22.20 -26.33 33.33
CA VAL A 532 -21.83 -25.19 34.17
C VAL A 532 -22.02 -23.91 33.36
N GLN A 533 -22.86 -23.01 33.86
CA GLN A 533 -23.08 -21.72 33.23
C GLN A 533 -22.03 -20.71 33.73
N LEU A 534 -21.13 -20.30 32.84
CA LEU A 534 -20.13 -19.26 33.11
C LEU A 534 -20.71 -17.89 32.76
N ASN A 535 -20.63 -16.95 33.71
CA ASN A 535 -21.03 -15.56 33.56
C ASN A 535 -19.80 -14.68 33.76
N PHE A 536 -19.21 -14.26 32.65
CA PHE A 536 -17.97 -13.49 32.67
C PHE A 536 -18.28 -12.04 33.05
N GLY A 537 -17.81 -11.62 34.22
CA GLY A 537 -17.79 -10.20 34.60
C GLY A 537 -16.43 -9.55 34.34
N CYS A 538 -15.39 -10.35 34.06
CA CYS A 538 -14.04 -9.87 33.81
C CYS A 538 -13.43 -10.56 32.59
N THR A 539 -12.66 -9.82 31.81
CA THR A 539 -11.88 -10.36 30.68
C THR A 539 -10.42 -9.88 30.73
N VAL A 540 -9.49 -10.76 30.36
CA VAL A 540 -8.06 -10.45 30.16
C VAL A 540 -7.71 -10.63 28.68
N VAL A 541 -7.02 -9.66 28.10
CA VAL A 541 -6.53 -9.71 26.72
C VAL A 541 -5.06 -9.36 26.63
N ASP A 542 -4.27 -10.24 26.00
CA ASP A 542 -2.86 -9.99 25.64
C ASP A 542 -2.65 -10.25 24.13
N PRO A 543 -3.14 -9.35 23.25
CA PRO A 543 -3.10 -9.56 21.81
C PRO A 543 -1.71 -9.35 21.20
N PRO A 544 -1.49 -9.82 19.95
CA PRO A 544 -0.26 -9.52 19.22
C PRO A 544 -0.08 -8.02 19.00
N ARG A 545 1.11 -7.59 18.53
CA ARG A 545 1.49 -6.17 18.32
C ARG A 545 0.47 -5.32 17.52
N ALA A 546 -0.40 -5.93 16.73
CA ALA A 546 -1.46 -5.25 15.99
C ALA A 546 -2.60 -4.72 16.88
N GLY A 547 -2.76 -5.23 18.11
CA GLY A 547 -3.90 -4.96 18.98
C GLY A 547 -5.09 -5.88 18.73
N LEU A 548 -6.24 -5.53 19.30
CA LEU A 548 -7.50 -6.24 19.06
C LEU A 548 -8.09 -5.87 17.69
N ASP A 549 -8.58 -6.88 16.97
CA ASP A 549 -9.43 -6.66 15.79
C ASP A 549 -10.79 -6.08 16.22
N SER A 550 -11.54 -5.54 15.25
CA SER A 550 -12.81 -4.86 15.54
C SER A 550 -13.86 -5.76 16.21
N VAL A 551 -13.88 -7.05 15.87
CA VAL A 551 -14.87 -8.00 16.40
C VAL A 551 -14.53 -8.35 17.85
N THR A 552 -13.26 -8.66 18.12
CA THR A 552 -12.79 -8.93 19.47
C THR A 552 -12.92 -7.67 20.35
N LEU A 553 -12.61 -6.48 19.82
CA LEU A 553 -12.76 -5.21 20.53
C LEU A 553 -14.22 -4.92 20.93
N GLU A 554 -15.16 -5.12 20.01
CA GLU A 554 -16.60 -5.00 20.28
C GLU A 554 -17.07 -6.04 21.31
N ALA A 555 -16.55 -7.26 21.24
CA ALA A 555 -16.85 -8.31 22.20
C ALA A 555 -16.38 -7.98 23.61
N VAL A 556 -15.13 -7.53 23.75
CA VAL A 556 -14.57 -7.26 25.08
C VAL A 556 -15.19 -6.03 25.72
N ALA A 557 -15.62 -5.05 24.91
CA ALA A 557 -16.42 -3.91 25.38
C ALA A 557 -17.79 -4.30 25.96
N GLY A 558 -18.19 -5.58 25.85
CA GLY A 558 -19.36 -6.13 26.49
C GLY A 558 -19.15 -6.60 27.93
N TYR A 559 -17.92 -6.77 28.44
CA TYR A 559 -17.69 -7.22 29.82
C TYR A 559 -17.63 -6.05 30.80
N ASP A 560 -17.75 -6.32 32.10
CA ASP A 560 -17.79 -5.24 33.10
C ASP A 560 -16.38 -4.74 33.44
N HIS A 561 -15.40 -5.64 33.49
CA HIS A 561 -13.99 -5.30 33.69
C HIS A 561 -13.12 -5.86 32.57
N ILE A 562 -12.22 -5.02 32.05
CA ILE A 562 -11.30 -5.38 30.97
C ILE A 562 -9.88 -5.12 31.45
N LEU A 563 -9.07 -6.18 31.51
CA LEU A 563 -7.64 -6.14 31.77
C LEU A 563 -6.91 -6.29 30.43
N TYR A 564 -6.31 -5.21 29.95
CA TYR A 564 -5.64 -5.17 28.66
C TYR A 564 -4.13 -5.11 28.87
N VAL A 565 -3.40 -6.13 28.44
CA VAL A 565 -1.92 -6.15 28.35
C VAL A 565 -1.48 -5.92 26.90
N SER A 566 -0.46 -5.09 26.67
CA SER A 566 0.00 -4.74 25.32
C SER A 566 1.49 -4.43 25.27
N CYS A 567 2.19 -5.10 24.35
CA CYS A 567 3.56 -4.74 23.97
C CYS A 567 3.65 -3.59 22.93
N ASN A 568 2.51 -2.98 22.55
CA ASN A 568 2.45 -1.85 21.64
C ASN A 568 1.52 -0.74 22.18
N PRO A 569 2.09 0.34 22.76
CA PRO A 569 1.31 1.46 23.29
C PRO A 569 0.37 2.11 22.29
N LYS A 570 0.69 2.11 20.99
CA LYS A 570 -0.16 2.71 19.95
C LYS A 570 -1.44 1.93 19.73
N ALA A 571 -1.31 0.60 19.67
CA ALA A 571 -2.46 -0.28 19.55
C ALA A 571 -3.36 -0.20 20.80
N LEU A 572 -2.75 -0.18 21.99
CA LEU A 572 -3.46 0.02 23.26
C LEU A 572 -4.22 1.35 23.25
N SER A 573 -3.57 2.45 22.86
CA SER A 573 -4.19 3.78 22.77
C SER A 573 -5.42 3.79 21.86
N SER A 574 -5.31 3.21 20.66
CA SER A 574 -6.43 3.14 19.70
C SER A 574 -7.57 2.25 20.18
N ASN A 575 -7.28 1.17 20.90
CA ASN A 575 -8.33 0.31 21.47
C ASN A 575 -8.99 0.96 22.71
N LEU A 576 -8.21 1.62 23.58
CA LEU A 576 -8.75 2.39 24.71
C LEU A 576 -9.68 3.52 24.25
N GLU A 577 -9.41 4.17 23.12
CA GLU A 577 -10.31 5.19 22.55
C GLU A 577 -11.72 4.65 22.27
N VAL A 578 -11.85 3.35 21.96
CA VAL A 578 -13.14 2.68 21.79
C VAL A 578 -13.69 2.20 23.13
N LEU A 579 -12.88 1.55 23.96
CA LEU A 579 -13.33 0.98 25.25
C LEU A 579 -13.81 2.07 26.20
N LEU A 580 -13.12 3.21 26.26
CA LEU A 580 -13.47 4.32 27.14
C LEU A 580 -14.77 5.05 26.77
N LYS A 581 -15.42 4.68 25.66
CA LYS A 581 -16.79 5.14 25.34
C LYS A 581 -17.85 4.47 26.21
N THR A 582 -17.52 3.32 26.80
CA THR A 582 -18.43 2.49 27.61
C THR A 582 -17.84 2.14 28.97
N HIS A 583 -16.54 2.39 29.17
CA HIS A 583 -15.79 2.08 30.38
C HIS A 583 -15.03 3.31 30.89
N GLU A 584 -14.68 3.33 32.17
CA GLU A 584 -13.74 4.26 32.78
C GLU A 584 -12.38 3.57 33.01
N LEU A 585 -11.29 4.31 32.82
CA LEU A 585 -9.94 3.82 33.13
C LEU A 585 -9.75 3.80 34.65
N CYS A 586 -9.41 2.64 35.22
CA CYS A 586 -9.20 2.47 36.65
C CYS A 586 -7.73 2.62 37.02
N ARG A 587 -6.86 1.80 36.42
CA ARG A 587 -5.41 1.77 36.69
C ARG A 587 -4.64 1.46 35.43
N MET A 588 -3.40 1.90 35.38
CA MET A 588 -2.50 1.65 34.25
C MET A 588 -1.05 1.56 34.71
N VAL A 589 -0.28 0.68 34.11
CA VAL A 589 1.15 0.48 34.41
C VAL A 589 1.98 0.43 33.12
N LEU A 590 3.18 1.02 33.20
CA LEU A 590 4.26 0.88 32.22
C LEU A 590 5.31 -0.07 32.77
N LEU A 591 5.66 -1.08 31.99
CA LEU A 591 6.64 -2.11 32.30
C LEU A 591 7.85 -1.93 31.37
N ASP A 592 9.04 -1.65 31.94
CA ASP A 592 10.28 -1.46 31.18
C ASP A 592 10.86 -2.79 30.70
N HIS A 593 10.19 -3.42 29.73
CA HIS A 593 10.46 -4.78 29.27
C HIS A 593 11.89 -5.00 28.78
N PHE A 594 12.44 -4.03 28.06
CA PHE A 594 13.78 -4.10 27.48
C PHE A 594 14.53 -2.78 27.72
N PRO A 595 15.31 -2.69 28.81
CA PRO A 595 16.28 -1.62 29.00
C PRO A 595 17.18 -1.45 27.77
N CYS A 596 17.54 -0.22 27.42
CA CYS A 596 18.38 0.10 26.25
C CYS A 596 17.70 -0.17 24.89
N SER A 597 16.37 -0.07 24.83
CA SER A 597 15.58 -0.15 23.61
C SER A 597 14.32 0.73 23.67
N ALA A 598 13.76 1.12 22.53
CA ALA A 598 12.50 1.90 22.49
C ALA A 598 11.23 1.09 22.88
N HIS A 599 11.36 -0.18 23.27
CA HIS A 599 10.22 -1.03 23.61
C HIS A 599 9.75 -0.81 25.05
N VAL A 600 8.43 -0.80 25.23
CA VAL A 600 7.72 -0.80 26.51
C VAL A 600 6.55 -1.79 26.42
N GLU A 601 6.20 -2.37 27.55
CA GLU A 601 4.96 -3.11 27.72
C GLU A 601 4.03 -2.31 28.63
N MET A 602 2.73 -2.40 28.41
CA MET A 602 1.73 -1.65 29.16
C MET A 602 0.59 -2.57 29.55
N ALA A 603 0.04 -2.34 30.73
CA ALA A 603 -1.23 -2.93 31.11
C ALA A 603 -2.19 -1.84 31.60
N ALA A 604 -3.46 -1.95 31.22
CA ALA A 604 -4.52 -1.02 31.59
C ALA A 604 -5.76 -1.78 32.03
N VAL A 605 -6.47 -1.26 33.02
CA VAL A 605 -7.73 -1.83 33.49
C VAL A 605 -8.85 -0.82 33.36
N THR A 606 -9.95 -1.23 32.74
CA THR A 606 -11.14 -0.39 32.55
C THR A 606 -12.39 -1.06 33.09
N THR A 607 -13.32 -0.30 33.66
CA THR A 607 -14.58 -0.79 34.22
C THR A 607 -15.80 -0.11 33.58
N SER A 608 -16.87 -0.86 33.30
CA SER A 608 -18.10 -0.38 32.64
C SER A 608 -18.77 0.76 33.42
N THR A 609 -19.21 1.81 32.73
CA THR A 609 -19.90 2.97 33.34
C THR A 609 -21.39 2.74 33.59
N PHE A 610 -21.98 1.68 33.02
CA PHE A 610 -23.42 1.39 33.09
C PHE A 610 -23.95 1.07 34.50
N GLU A 611 -23.11 0.56 35.42
CA GLU A 611 -23.52 0.31 36.81
C GLU A 611 -23.75 1.60 37.60
N LYS A 612 -22.99 2.68 37.32
CA LYS A 612 -23.19 3.98 37.97
C LYS A 612 -24.44 4.70 37.46
N GLU A 613 -24.90 4.39 36.24
CA GLU A 613 -25.99 5.08 35.55
C GLU A 613 -27.39 4.46 35.76
N SER A 614 -27.47 3.17 36.12
CA SER A 614 -28.73 2.54 36.54
C SER A 614 -29.32 3.14 37.82
N SER A 615 -28.53 3.89 38.59
CA SER A 615 -28.99 4.63 39.77
C SER A 615 -29.41 6.09 39.47
N ARG A 616 -29.12 6.61 38.28
CA ARG A 616 -29.25 8.06 37.97
C ARG A 616 -30.15 8.43 36.79
N ILE A 617 -30.51 7.51 35.90
CA ILE A 617 -31.30 7.86 34.70
C ILE A 617 -32.64 7.11 34.69
N ALA A 618 -33.47 7.44 35.68
CA ALA A 618 -34.85 7.72 35.40
C ALA A 618 -34.87 9.05 34.62
N GLY A 619 -34.95 8.98 33.29
CA GLY A 619 -35.22 10.15 32.45
C GLY A 619 -34.09 10.55 31.50
N CYS A 620 -34.38 10.34 30.21
CA CYS A 620 -33.89 11.07 29.04
C CYS A 620 -32.78 10.43 28.18
N GLY A 621 -33.14 10.12 26.93
CA GLY A 621 -32.47 10.77 25.79
C GLY A 621 -31.57 9.92 24.87
N ALA A 622 -31.10 8.74 25.28
CA ALA A 622 -30.18 7.93 24.47
C ALA A 622 -30.86 6.88 23.56
N ALA A 623 -32.16 6.59 23.76
CA ALA A 623 -32.88 5.55 23.03
C ALA A 623 -33.09 5.86 21.52
N ALA A 624 -33.13 7.15 21.15
CA ALA A 624 -33.49 7.56 19.78
C ALA A 624 -32.42 7.25 18.72
N ARG A 625 -31.13 7.15 19.10
CA ARG A 625 -30.05 6.83 18.14
C ARG A 625 -29.94 5.32 17.83
N ILE A 626 -30.44 4.46 18.72
CA ILE A 626 -30.50 3.00 18.52
C ILE A 626 -31.78 2.61 17.74
N GLU A 627 -32.89 3.32 17.94
CA GLU A 627 -34.11 3.12 17.15
C GLU A 627 -33.95 3.51 15.67
N ALA A 628 -33.20 4.56 15.35
CA ALA A 628 -32.96 4.97 13.96
C ALA A 628 -32.17 3.93 13.12
N ALA A 629 -31.42 3.01 13.76
CA ALA A 629 -30.73 1.91 13.08
C ALA A 629 -31.61 0.65 12.90
N ARG A 630 -32.76 0.56 13.58
CA ARG A 630 -33.72 -0.54 13.43
C ARG A 630 -34.62 -0.40 12.19
N GLU A 631 -34.77 0.80 11.62
CA GLU A 631 -35.74 1.10 10.55
C GLU A 631 -35.39 0.59 9.14
N LYS A 632 -34.38 -0.28 8.95
CA LYS A 632 -34.02 -0.80 7.61
C LYS A 632 -33.78 -2.30 7.51
N ARG A 633 -34.24 -3.10 8.48
CA ARG A 633 -34.26 -4.56 8.31
C ARG A 633 -35.67 -4.98 7.86
N PRO A 634 -35.81 -5.72 6.74
CA PRO A 634 -37.12 -6.20 6.32
C PRO A 634 -37.71 -7.13 7.39
N GLU A 635 -39.03 -7.18 7.50
CA GLU A 635 -39.75 -7.94 8.54
C GLU A 635 -39.40 -9.44 8.54
N ASP A 636 -38.90 -9.97 7.42
CA ASP A 636 -38.51 -11.37 7.23
C ASP A 636 -37.02 -11.64 7.42
N TYR A 637 -36.26 -10.66 7.93
CA TYR A 637 -34.83 -10.81 8.21
C TYR A 637 -34.60 -11.84 9.32
N GLY A 638 -33.80 -12.86 9.04
CA GLY A 638 -33.63 -14.02 9.91
C GLY A 638 -32.30 -14.73 9.66
N VAL A 639 -32.19 -15.94 10.17
CA VAL A 639 -30.96 -16.75 10.13
C VAL A 639 -31.31 -18.20 9.79
N ASP A 640 -30.65 -18.76 8.78
CA ASP A 640 -30.72 -20.18 8.41
C ASP A 640 -29.35 -20.82 8.65
N THR A 641 -29.33 -22.12 8.93
CA THR A 641 -28.10 -22.89 9.10
C THR A 641 -28.06 -24.07 8.14
N LEU A 642 -26.89 -24.35 7.57
CA LEU A 642 -26.63 -25.47 6.69
C LEU A 642 -25.44 -26.27 7.24
N LYS A 643 -25.64 -27.57 7.48
CA LYS A 643 -24.57 -28.47 7.90
C LYS A 643 -23.80 -28.95 6.67
N ILE A 644 -22.47 -28.91 6.72
CA ILE A 644 -21.57 -29.24 5.61
C ILE A 644 -20.47 -30.21 6.08
N THR A 645 -19.60 -30.68 5.18
CA THR A 645 -18.41 -31.50 5.52
C THR A 645 -17.13 -30.67 5.54
N ASP A 646 -16.03 -31.21 6.11
CA ASP A 646 -14.71 -30.53 6.14
C ASP A 646 -14.23 -30.14 4.73
N ASP A 647 -14.46 -31.01 3.75
CA ASP A 647 -14.08 -30.76 2.36
C ASP A 647 -14.96 -29.67 1.71
N ASP A 648 -16.24 -29.59 2.11
CA ASP A 648 -17.16 -28.57 1.64
C ASP A 648 -16.78 -27.18 2.17
N ALA A 649 -16.31 -27.11 3.42
CA ALA A 649 -15.82 -25.90 4.07
C ALA A 649 -14.65 -25.28 3.30
N ALA A 650 -13.67 -26.08 2.91
CA ALA A 650 -12.51 -25.62 2.13
C ALA A 650 -12.91 -25.01 0.77
N PHE A 651 -13.94 -25.57 0.12
CA PHE A 651 -14.40 -25.12 -1.18
C PHE A 651 -15.29 -23.88 -1.10
N ILE A 652 -16.16 -23.80 -0.09
CA ILE A 652 -17.00 -22.62 0.20
C ILE A 652 -16.12 -21.41 0.59
N LEU A 653 -15.04 -21.60 1.34
CA LEU A 653 -14.09 -20.52 1.65
C LEU A 653 -13.37 -20.04 0.39
N GLY A 654 -12.83 -20.98 -0.39
CA GLY A 654 -11.95 -20.67 -1.52
C GLY A 654 -10.65 -20.01 -1.08
N LYS A 655 -9.73 -19.78 -2.04
CA LYS A 655 -8.40 -19.20 -1.75
C LYS A 655 -8.54 -17.77 -1.19
N GLY A 656 -8.28 -17.61 0.11
CA GLY A 656 -8.34 -16.33 0.82
C GLY A 656 -9.76 -15.81 1.05
N GLY A 657 -10.77 -16.67 1.16
CA GLY A 657 -12.16 -16.27 1.45
C GLY A 657 -12.98 -15.79 0.25
N LYS A 658 -12.38 -15.77 -0.96
CA LYS A 658 -13.00 -15.20 -2.16
C LYS A 658 -14.29 -15.87 -2.59
N THR A 659 -14.44 -17.18 -2.39
CA THR A 659 -15.67 -17.90 -2.79
C THR A 659 -16.81 -17.54 -1.85
N LYS A 660 -16.56 -17.51 -0.54
CA LYS A 660 -17.52 -17.05 0.49
C LYS A 660 -17.99 -15.62 0.22
N GLU A 661 -17.06 -14.70 -0.04
CA GLU A 661 -17.38 -13.31 -0.39
C GLU A 661 -18.21 -13.21 -1.67
N LYS A 662 -17.93 -14.05 -2.68
CA LYS A 662 -18.70 -14.09 -3.92
C LYS A 662 -20.13 -14.59 -3.66
N ILE A 663 -20.31 -15.68 -2.92
CA ILE A 663 -21.64 -16.21 -2.60
C ILE A 663 -22.44 -15.17 -1.81
N ALA A 664 -21.84 -14.52 -0.80
CA ALA A 664 -22.47 -13.45 -0.02
C ALA A 664 -22.89 -12.27 -0.91
N ARG A 665 -22.04 -11.88 -1.87
CA ARG A 665 -22.32 -10.80 -2.82
C ARG A 665 -23.48 -11.13 -3.77
N VAL A 666 -23.47 -12.32 -4.37
CA VAL A 666 -24.45 -12.77 -5.38
C VAL A 666 -25.80 -13.04 -4.73
N SER A 667 -25.81 -13.59 -3.51
CA SER A 667 -27.04 -13.88 -2.74
C SER A 667 -27.59 -12.66 -2.01
N GLN A 668 -26.74 -11.64 -1.80
CA GLN A 668 -26.98 -10.50 -0.91
C GLN A 668 -27.22 -10.92 0.55
N ALA A 669 -26.85 -12.15 0.93
CA ALA A 669 -26.90 -12.65 2.29
C ALA A 669 -25.56 -12.45 3.00
N GLU A 670 -25.62 -12.31 4.32
CA GLU A 670 -24.45 -12.47 5.18
C GLU A 670 -24.19 -13.97 5.36
N ILE A 671 -22.99 -14.43 5.07
CA ILE A 671 -22.65 -15.85 5.16
C ILE A 671 -21.46 -15.97 6.09
N GLU A 672 -21.58 -16.82 7.10
CA GLU A 672 -20.54 -17.10 8.07
C GLU A 672 -20.34 -18.60 8.19
N LEU A 673 -19.09 -19.04 8.15
CA LEU A 673 -18.74 -20.46 8.26
C LEU A 673 -18.16 -20.74 9.64
N PHE A 674 -18.78 -21.64 10.38
CA PHE A 674 -18.27 -22.15 11.65
C PHE A 674 -17.54 -23.46 11.40
N GLU A 675 -16.25 -23.37 11.06
CA GLU A 675 -15.40 -24.50 10.64
C GLU A 675 -15.39 -25.68 11.62
N ARG A 676 -15.55 -25.43 12.93
CA ARG A 676 -15.55 -26.46 13.97
C ARG A 676 -16.82 -27.31 14.01
N ASP A 677 -17.94 -26.67 13.72
CA ASP A 677 -19.26 -27.30 13.80
C ASP A 677 -19.70 -27.79 12.41
N LEU A 678 -18.92 -27.41 11.38
CA LEU A 678 -19.24 -27.55 9.98
C LEU A 678 -20.64 -27.03 9.67
N ILE A 679 -20.95 -25.86 10.24
CA ILE A 679 -22.21 -25.16 10.05
C ILE A 679 -21.94 -23.87 9.31
N LEU A 680 -22.62 -23.68 8.21
CA LEU A 680 -22.72 -22.42 7.51
C LEU A 680 -23.97 -21.68 8.00
N GLU A 681 -23.79 -20.52 8.63
CA GLU A 681 -24.87 -19.62 9.04
C GLU A 681 -25.09 -18.56 7.96
N ILE A 682 -26.34 -18.40 7.55
CA ILE A 682 -26.75 -17.51 6.47
C ILE A 682 -27.78 -16.54 7.04
N ARG A 683 -27.54 -15.23 6.96
CA ARG A 683 -28.44 -14.18 7.44
C ARG A 683 -28.87 -13.26 6.30
N GLY A 684 -30.09 -12.74 6.40
CA GLY A 684 -30.69 -11.92 5.35
C GLY A 684 -32.21 -12.06 5.37
N SER A 685 -32.89 -11.52 4.37
CA SER A 685 -34.32 -11.82 4.10
C SER A 685 -34.51 -13.30 3.74
N LYS A 686 -35.74 -13.81 3.79
CA LYS A 686 -36.05 -15.20 3.47
C LYS A 686 -35.58 -15.58 2.06
N VAL A 687 -35.71 -14.66 1.10
CA VAL A 687 -35.22 -14.83 -0.28
C VAL A 687 -33.69 -14.87 -0.32
N GLN A 688 -33.01 -13.94 0.35
CA GLN A 688 -31.54 -13.90 0.38
C GLN A 688 -30.94 -15.19 0.96
N ARG A 689 -31.52 -15.69 2.06
CA ARG A 689 -31.05 -16.92 2.71
C ARG A 689 -31.25 -18.15 1.84
N ARG A 690 -32.42 -18.27 1.19
CA ARG A 690 -32.71 -19.35 0.22
C ARG A 690 -31.70 -19.36 -0.93
N ARG A 691 -31.43 -18.20 -1.54
CA ARG A 691 -30.45 -18.07 -2.63
C ARG A 691 -29.03 -18.45 -2.19
N ALA A 692 -28.59 -17.94 -1.04
CA ALA A 692 -27.28 -18.27 -0.49
C ALA A 692 -27.11 -19.78 -0.23
N LYS A 693 -28.13 -20.44 0.34
CA LYS A 693 -28.11 -21.88 0.59
C LYS A 693 -27.96 -22.67 -0.71
N LYS A 694 -28.76 -22.33 -1.72
CA LYS A 694 -28.72 -22.88 -3.08
C LYS A 694 -27.34 -22.72 -3.75
N TYR A 695 -26.73 -21.55 -3.60
CA TYR A 695 -25.40 -21.29 -4.17
C TYR A 695 -24.31 -22.09 -3.46
N CYS A 696 -24.39 -22.23 -2.13
CA CYS A 696 -23.49 -23.09 -1.38
C CYS A 696 -23.63 -24.55 -1.80
N GLU A 697 -24.85 -25.06 -1.96
CA GLU A 697 -25.11 -26.41 -2.47
C GLU A 697 -24.53 -26.62 -3.87
N GLY A 698 -24.70 -25.67 -4.78
CA GLY A 698 -24.12 -25.73 -6.13
C GLY A 698 -22.59 -25.72 -6.13
N VAL A 699 -21.97 -24.91 -5.25
CA VAL A 699 -20.51 -24.87 -5.08
C VAL A 699 -19.98 -26.19 -4.52
N MET A 700 -20.65 -26.79 -3.53
CA MET A 700 -20.27 -28.10 -2.98
C MET A 700 -20.45 -29.24 -4.01
N ALA A 701 -21.52 -29.19 -4.80
CA ALA A 701 -21.83 -30.24 -5.78
C ALA A 701 -20.77 -30.40 -6.88
N GLN A 702 -20.05 -29.33 -7.26
CA GLN A 702 -18.96 -29.38 -8.25
C GLN A 702 -17.85 -30.39 -7.91
N ARG A 703 -17.74 -30.80 -6.64
CA ARG A 703 -16.79 -31.80 -6.17
C ARG A 703 -17.21 -33.23 -6.50
N THR A 704 -18.51 -33.52 -6.41
CA THR A 704 -19.04 -34.89 -6.42
C THR A 704 -19.63 -35.28 -7.77
N GLY A 705 -19.87 -34.31 -8.66
CA GLY A 705 -20.38 -34.54 -10.01
C GLY A 705 -20.88 -33.26 -10.67
N PRO A 706 -21.61 -33.38 -11.80
CA PRO A 706 -22.30 -32.22 -12.38
C PRO A 706 -23.32 -31.66 -11.39
N VAL A 707 -23.43 -30.33 -11.31
CA VAL A 707 -24.40 -29.68 -10.43
C VAL A 707 -25.81 -29.98 -10.95
N ASN A 708 -26.68 -30.54 -10.13
CA ASN A 708 -28.07 -30.84 -10.54
C ASN A 708 -28.98 -29.67 -10.20
N ILE A 709 -29.66 -29.12 -11.23
CA ILE A 709 -30.66 -28.06 -11.07
C ILE A 709 -32.06 -28.68 -11.22
N THR A 710 -32.88 -28.59 -10.16
CA THR A 710 -34.26 -29.10 -10.10
C THR A 710 -35.30 -28.00 -10.35
N GLU A 711 -36.58 -28.34 -10.50
CA GLU A 711 -37.67 -27.34 -10.64
C GLU A 711 -37.82 -26.42 -9.41
N GLU A 712 -37.24 -26.80 -8.26
CA GLU A 712 -37.16 -25.98 -7.05
C GLU A 712 -36.22 -24.76 -7.19
N TYR A 713 -35.43 -24.69 -8.28
CA TYR A 713 -34.53 -23.57 -8.59
C TYR A 713 -35.25 -22.36 -9.23
N ASN A 714 -36.58 -22.32 -9.23
CA ASN A 714 -37.44 -21.28 -9.84
C ASN A 714 -37.41 -19.94 -9.09
N ASP A 715 -36.23 -19.39 -8.92
CA ASP A 715 -35.98 -18.02 -8.49
C ASP A 715 -35.74 -17.13 -9.73
N ASP A 716 -36.02 -15.84 -9.61
CA ASP A 716 -35.66 -14.79 -10.57
C ASP A 716 -34.14 -14.53 -10.66
N ASP A 717 -33.31 -15.39 -10.07
CA ASP A 717 -31.86 -15.25 -9.90
C ASP A 717 -31.00 -16.12 -10.84
N LEU A 718 -31.61 -16.85 -11.77
CA LEU A 718 -30.95 -17.86 -12.61
C LEU A 718 -31.17 -17.61 -14.11
N THR A 719 -30.10 -17.82 -14.89
CA THR A 719 -30.12 -17.88 -16.36
C THR A 719 -29.42 -19.17 -16.82
N MET A 720 -30.10 -19.95 -17.67
CA MET A 720 -29.60 -21.23 -18.20
C MET A 720 -29.15 -21.10 -19.66
N LEU A 721 -27.85 -21.22 -19.92
CA LEU A 721 -27.28 -21.09 -21.26
C LEU A 721 -26.83 -22.46 -21.81
N MET A 722 -27.27 -22.80 -23.03
CA MET A 722 -26.74 -23.96 -23.76
C MET A 722 -25.36 -23.59 -24.33
N VAL A 723 -24.37 -24.46 -24.13
CA VAL A 723 -22.99 -24.25 -24.60
C VAL A 723 -22.60 -25.44 -25.46
N PRO A 724 -22.28 -25.26 -26.76
CA PRO A 724 -21.85 -26.35 -27.63
C PRO A 724 -20.64 -27.10 -27.06
N GLN A 725 -20.65 -28.43 -27.09
CA GLN A 725 -19.63 -29.28 -26.46
C GLN A 725 -18.21 -28.88 -26.89
N GLU A 726 -18.01 -28.55 -28.16
CA GLU A 726 -16.73 -28.17 -28.74
C GLU A 726 -16.19 -26.82 -28.23
N THR A 727 -17.05 -25.98 -27.66
CA THR A 727 -16.68 -24.65 -27.15
C THR A 727 -16.46 -24.60 -25.65
N VAL A 728 -16.85 -25.63 -24.89
CA VAL A 728 -16.77 -25.67 -23.42
C VAL A 728 -15.37 -25.34 -22.93
N GLY A 729 -14.33 -25.98 -23.49
CA GLY A 729 -12.94 -25.72 -23.10
C GLY A 729 -12.50 -24.27 -23.34
N PHE A 730 -12.97 -23.65 -24.42
CA PHE A 730 -12.67 -22.25 -24.74
C PHE A 730 -13.40 -21.28 -23.81
N VAL A 731 -14.68 -21.53 -23.54
CA VAL A 731 -15.50 -20.78 -22.59
C VAL A 731 -14.96 -20.90 -21.17
N THR A 732 -14.47 -22.07 -20.75
CA THR A 732 -13.83 -22.20 -19.42
C THR A 732 -12.50 -21.43 -19.35
N GLY A 733 -11.75 -21.39 -20.44
CA GLY A 733 -10.40 -20.83 -20.49
C GLY A 733 -9.37 -21.64 -19.70
N ARG A 734 -8.08 -21.33 -19.87
CA ARG A 734 -6.98 -22.06 -19.20
C ARG A 734 -7.15 -22.00 -17.68
N ALA A 735 -7.23 -23.15 -17.03
CA ALA A 735 -7.49 -23.30 -15.60
C ALA A 735 -8.78 -22.64 -15.08
N GLY A 736 -9.75 -22.31 -15.93
CA GLY A 736 -11.00 -21.63 -15.53
C GLY A 736 -10.90 -20.10 -15.46
N ASN A 737 -9.82 -19.49 -15.95
CA ASN A 737 -9.58 -18.05 -15.80
C ASN A 737 -10.64 -17.17 -16.50
N PHE A 738 -11.16 -17.59 -17.66
CA PHE A 738 -12.11 -16.78 -18.41
C PHE A 738 -13.43 -16.59 -17.66
N LEU A 739 -14.04 -17.69 -17.19
CA LEU A 739 -15.26 -17.64 -16.39
C LEU A 739 -15.04 -16.87 -15.09
N ARG A 740 -13.92 -17.09 -14.38
CA ARG A 740 -13.63 -16.34 -13.15
C ARG A 740 -13.54 -14.83 -13.38
N THR A 741 -12.94 -14.39 -14.50
CA THR A 741 -12.90 -12.96 -14.85
C THR A 741 -14.29 -12.41 -15.12
N ILE A 742 -15.16 -13.17 -15.80
CA ILE A 742 -16.55 -12.75 -16.05
C ILE A 742 -17.36 -12.68 -14.74
N GLU A 743 -17.21 -13.69 -13.86
CA GLU A 743 -17.84 -13.71 -12.55
C GLU A 743 -17.42 -12.52 -11.68
N GLU A 744 -16.14 -12.17 -11.67
CA GLU A 744 -15.61 -11.01 -10.94
C GLU A 744 -16.11 -9.69 -11.53
N GLU A 745 -16.11 -9.56 -12.86
CA GLU A 745 -16.51 -8.33 -13.55
C GLU A 745 -18.00 -8.02 -13.40
N TRP A 746 -18.86 -9.05 -13.47
CA TRP A 746 -20.31 -8.89 -13.42
C TRP A 746 -20.94 -9.26 -12.07
N GLY A 747 -20.14 -9.71 -11.10
CA GLY A 747 -20.65 -10.12 -9.79
C GLY A 747 -21.63 -11.30 -9.89
N THR A 748 -21.27 -12.32 -10.66
CA THR A 748 -22.09 -13.53 -10.87
C THR A 748 -21.41 -14.78 -10.32
N LEU A 749 -22.18 -15.87 -10.22
CA LEU A 749 -21.68 -17.21 -9.93
C LEU A 749 -22.11 -18.15 -11.06
N MET A 750 -21.18 -18.93 -11.60
CA MET A 750 -21.42 -19.71 -12.82
C MET A 750 -20.94 -21.16 -12.68
N PHE A 751 -21.76 -22.12 -13.15
CA PHE A 751 -21.35 -23.53 -13.18
C PHE A 751 -22.09 -24.35 -14.25
N PHE A 752 -21.38 -25.33 -14.80
CA PHE A 752 -21.99 -26.34 -15.68
C PHE A 752 -22.85 -27.31 -14.86
N CYS A 753 -23.98 -27.73 -15.40
CA CYS A 753 -25.04 -28.42 -14.66
C CYS A 753 -25.85 -29.41 -15.52
N GLU A 754 -26.50 -30.36 -14.85
CA GLU A 754 -27.53 -31.24 -15.43
C GLU A 754 -28.92 -30.79 -14.94
N VAL A 755 -29.96 -30.94 -15.78
CA VAL A 755 -31.34 -30.53 -15.46
C VAL A 755 -32.27 -31.74 -15.58
N GLY A 756 -32.75 -32.24 -14.44
CA GLY A 756 -33.71 -33.35 -14.34
C GLY A 756 -33.20 -34.71 -14.86
N SER A 757 -34.06 -35.74 -14.84
CA SER A 757 -33.76 -37.11 -15.31
C SER A 757 -33.78 -37.27 -16.84
N GLY A 758 -33.53 -36.20 -17.58
CA GLY A 758 -33.56 -36.18 -19.05
C GLY A 758 -32.30 -36.78 -19.67
N ARG A 759 -32.44 -37.35 -20.88
CA ARG A 759 -31.29 -37.79 -21.70
C ARG A 759 -30.30 -36.64 -21.86
N ARG A 760 -29.02 -36.87 -21.54
CA ARG A 760 -27.92 -35.95 -21.88
C ARG A 760 -27.93 -35.69 -23.39
N ASP A 761 -28.06 -34.41 -23.74
CA ASP A 761 -27.87 -33.96 -25.11
C ASP A 761 -26.37 -34.07 -25.42
N LYS A 762 -25.99 -34.86 -26.42
CA LYS A 762 -24.58 -35.13 -26.72
C LYS A 762 -23.87 -33.93 -27.34
N ASP A 763 -24.63 -32.96 -27.82
CA ASP A 763 -24.12 -31.84 -28.59
C ASP A 763 -23.94 -30.57 -27.73
N TYR A 764 -24.50 -30.51 -26.52
CA TYR A 764 -24.52 -29.32 -25.67
C TYR A 764 -24.37 -29.60 -24.16
N GLU A 765 -23.59 -28.76 -23.48
CA GLU A 765 -23.58 -28.63 -22.01
C GLU A 765 -24.48 -27.48 -21.55
N LYS A 766 -25.01 -27.54 -20.32
CA LYS A 766 -25.82 -26.45 -19.73
C LYS A 766 -24.99 -25.66 -18.72
N LEU A 767 -24.91 -24.34 -18.91
CA LEU A 767 -24.24 -23.41 -18.02
C LEU A 767 -25.27 -22.57 -17.25
N ALA A 768 -25.30 -22.74 -15.94
CA ALA A 768 -26.11 -21.92 -15.03
C ALA A 768 -25.35 -20.66 -14.64
N ILE A 769 -26.04 -19.52 -14.67
CA ILE A 769 -25.50 -18.20 -14.32
C ILE A 769 -26.41 -17.60 -13.25
N PHE A 770 -25.86 -17.32 -12.07
CA PHE A 770 -26.57 -16.74 -10.93
C PHE A 770 -26.13 -15.32 -10.65
N GLY A 771 -27.07 -14.49 -10.20
CA GLY A 771 -26.84 -13.08 -9.86
C GLY A 771 -28.07 -12.23 -10.09
N ASP A 772 -27.93 -10.90 -10.06
CA ASP A 772 -29.00 -10.01 -10.49
C ASP A 772 -29.18 -10.03 -12.02
N ILE A 773 -30.33 -9.55 -12.50
CA ILE A 773 -30.68 -9.56 -13.93
C ILE A 773 -29.59 -8.93 -14.81
N ARG A 774 -28.96 -7.85 -14.35
CA ARG A 774 -27.95 -7.12 -15.11
C ARG A 774 -26.64 -7.90 -15.17
N GLY A 775 -26.18 -8.42 -14.04
CA GLY A 775 -24.99 -9.25 -13.94
C GLY A 775 -25.13 -10.52 -14.77
N ARG A 776 -26.25 -11.23 -14.68
CA ARG A 776 -26.51 -12.45 -15.46
C ARG A 776 -26.49 -12.18 -16.96
N ARG A 777 -27.18 -11.13 -17.43
CA ARG A 777 -27.18 -10.75 -18.85
C ARG A 777 -25.80 -10.34 -19.35
N GLY A 778 -25.07 -9.56 -18.56
CA GLY A 778 -23.70 -9.17 -18.90
C GLY A 778 -22.76 -10.38 -19.03
N ALA A 779 -22.89 -11.37 -18.15
CA ALA A 779 -22.12 -12.60 -18.21
C ALA A 779 -22.53 -13.49 -19.39
N GLU A 780 -23.83 -13.73 -19.58
CA GLU A 780 -24.39 -14.54 -20.67
C GLU A 780 -23.95 -14.02 -22.05
N LEU A 781 -24.09 -12.71 -22.31
CA LEU A 781 -23.74 -12.12 -23.60
C LEU A 781 -22.23 -12.25 -23.89
N LYS A 782 -21.37 -12.18 -22.87
CA LYS A 782 -19.93 -12.40 -23.04
C LYS A 782 -19.59 -13.84 -23.35
N VAL A 783 -20.25 -14.79 -22.69
CA VAL A 783 -20.09 -16.21 -23.02
C VAL A 783 -20.57 -16.47 -24.45
N LEU A 784 -21.71 -15.92 -24.86
CA LEU A 784 -22.21 -16.02 -26.23
C LEU A 784 -21.24 -15.43 -27.25
N SER A 785 -20.61 -14.29 -26.96
CA SER A 785 -19.57 -13.71 -27.82
C SER A 785 -18.36 -14.67 -28.00
N ALA A 786 -17.97 -15.36 -26.92
CA ALA A 786 -16.90 -16.36 -26.97
C ALA A 786 -17.31 -17.61 -27.76
N ILE A 787 -18.55 -18.09 -27.60
CA ILE A 787 -19.10 -19.22 -28.37
C ILE A 787 -19.15 -18.85 -29.85
N GLU A 788 -19.71 -17.70 -30.21
CA GLU A 788 -19.81 -17.24 -31.61
C GLU A 788 -18.44 -17.09 -32.28
N THR A 789 -17.40 -16.75 -31.51
CA THR A 789 -16.01 -16.68 -32.01
C THR A 789 -15.48 -18.06 -32.41
N LYS A 790 -15.94 -19.13 -31.77
CA LYS A 790 -15.52 -20.51 -32.04
C LYS A 790 -16.46 -21.28 -32.96
N THR A 791 -17.75 -21.00 -32.87
CA THR A 791 -18.82 -21.60 -33.66
C THR A 791 -19.65 -20.46 -34.26
N PRO A 792 -19.19 -19.83 -35.37
CA PRO A 792 -19.94 -18.76 -36.04
C PRO A 792 -21.33 -19.21 -36.47
N GLY A 793 -22.33 -18.34 -36.32
CA GLY A 793 -23.74 -18.64 -36.61
C GLY A 793 -24.50 -19.29 -35.46
N TYR A 794 -23.89 -19.47 -34.28
CA TYR A 794 -24.55 -20.01 -33.10
C TYR A 794 -25.67 -19.09 -32.60
N LEU A 795 -25.39 -17.78 -32.49
CA LEU A 795 -26.38 -16.79 -32.06
C LEU A 795 -27.64 -16.82 -32.92
N SER A 796 -27.51 -16.99 -34.25
CA SER A 796 -28.65 -17.02 -35.17
C SER A 796 -29.65 -18.13 -34.83
N LYS A 797 -29.19 -19.25 -34.25
CA LYS A 797 -30.04 -20.38 -33.84
C LYS A 797 -30.88 -20.07 -32.60
N ILE A 798 -30.34 -19.28 -31.68
CA ILE A 798 -30.95 -18.99 -30.36
C ILE A 798 -31.37 -17.52 -30.20
N LYS A 799 -31.34 -16.73 -31.28
CA LYS A 799 -31.49 -15.27 -31.23
C LYS A 799 -32.79 -14.83 -30.55
N ASN A 800 -33.91 -15.47 -30.89
CA ASN A 800 -35.21 -15.14 -30.31
C ASN A 800 -35.26 -15.50 -28.82
N GLU A 801 -34.70 -16.66 -28.44
CA GLU A 801 -34.61 -17.07 -27.03
C GLU A 801 -33.77 -16.10 -26.21
N VAL A 802 -32.67 -15.57 -26.78
CA VAL A 802 -31.80 -14.60 -26.12
C VAL A 802 -32.51 -13.24 -25.98
N ILE A 803 -33.35 -12.85 -26.95
CA ILE A 803 -34.09 -11.58 -26.95
C ILE A 803 -35.21 -11.60 -25.89
N ASP A 804 -36.01 -12.66 -25.85
CA ASP A 804 -37.22 -12.73 -25.02
C ASP A 804 -36.97 -13.20 -23.58
N ARG A 805 -35.78 -13.73 -23.27
CA ARG A 805 -35.45 -14.41 -22.01
C ARG A 805 -35.92 -13.72 -20.73
N ASP A 806 -35.60 -12.43 -20.60
CA ASP A 806 -35.84 -11.64 -19.39
C ASP A 806 -36.73 -10.42 -19.66
N LYS A 807 -37.52 -10.51 -20.71
CA LYS A 807 -38.46 -9.46 -21.09
C LYS A 807 -39.51 -9.28 -20.01
N GLY A 808 -39.52 -8.09 -19.39
CA GLY A 808 -40.48 -7.73 -18.34
C GLY A 808 -40.25 -8.36 -16.97
N LYS A 809 -39.05 -8.91 -16.71
CA LYS A 809 -38.73 -9.58 -15.42
C LYS A 809 -38.11 -8.66 -14.36
N ASP A 810 -37.79 -7.42 -14.69
CA ASP A 810 -37.40 -6.41 -13.71
C ASP A 810 -38.65 -5.86 -12.97
N PRO A 811 -38.49 -5.24 -11.79
CA PRO A 811 -39.62 -4.70 -11.02
C PRO A 811 -40.50 -3.71 -11.78
N GLU A 812 -39.94 -3.00 -12.77
CA GLU A 812 -40.66 -2.01 -13.59
C GLU A 812 -41.18 -2.61 -14.92
N GLY A 813 -40.84 -3.88 -15.23
CA GLY A 813 -41.20 -4.56 -16.47
C GLY A 813 -40.58 -3.97 -17.74
N THR A 814 -39.51 -3.18 -17.63
CA THR A 814 -38.89 -2.44 -18.73
C THR A 814 -37.70 -3.14 -19.38
N TRP A 815 -37.14 -4.16 -18.72
CA TRP A 815 -35.96 -4.89 -19.16
C TRP A 815 -36.27 -5.77 -20.37
N SER A 816 -35.37 -5.78 -21.35
CA SER A 816 -35.41 -6.65 -22.53
C SER A 816 -34.04 -6.65 -23.19
N THR A 817 -33.91 -7.36 -24.31
CA THR A 817 -32.75 -7.24 -25.20
C THR A 817 -33.20 -6.93 -26.61
N ASP A 818 -32.52 -5.97 -27.23
CA ASP A 818 -32.75 -5.62 -28.61
C ASP A 818 -31.49 -5.93 -29.44
N THR A 819 -31.64 -6.14 -30.75
CA THR A 819 -30.50 -6.41 -31.63
C THR A 819 -30.37 -5.41 -32.77
N MET A 820 -29.15 -5.27 -33.29
CA MET A 820 -28.85 -4.59 -34.55
C MET A 820 -27.74 -5.36 -35.27
N THR A 821 -27.89 -5.56 -36.58
CA THR A 821 -26.90 -6.28 -37.41
C THR A 821 -26.09 -5.26 -38.21
N PHE A 822 -24.81 -5.54 -38.41
CA PHE A 822 -23.85 -4.68 -39.10
C PHE A 822 -23.29 -5.32 -40.35
N GLN A 823 -22.88 -4.48 -41.31
CA GLN A 823 -21.93 -4.86 -42.37
C GLN A 823 -20.48 -4.87 -41.82
N ASP A 824 -19.54 -5.45 -42.58
CA ASP A 824 -18.14 -5.63 -42.12
C ASP A 824 -17.41 -4.30 -41.82
N ASP A 825 -17.68 -3.27 -42.62
CA ASP A 825 -17.14 -1.92 -42.47
C ASP A 825 -17.71 -1.19 -41.24
N GLU A 826 -19.03 -1.32 -41.01
CA GLU A 826 -19.71 -0.81 -39.80
C GLU A 826 -19.21 -1.49 -38.53
N LEU A 827 -19.00 -2.82 -38.55
CA LEU A 827 -18.53 -3.60 -37.40
C LEU A 827 -17.10 -3.19 -36.98
N SER A 828 -16.21 -3.00 -37.95
CA SER A 828 -14.84 -2.54 -37.71
C SER A 828 -14.81 -1.18 -37.00
N TYR A 829 -15.70 -0.27 -37.40
CA TYR A 829 -15.85 1.03 -36.77
C TYR A 829 -16.50 0.97 -35.37
N ALA A 830 -17.56 0.17 -35.22
CA ALA A 830 -18.26 -0.05 -33.96
C ALA A 830 -17.38 -0.68 -32.87
N LEU A 831 -16.42 -1.53 -33.27
CA LEU A 831 -15.40 -2.08 -32.37
C LEU A 831 -14.43 -0.99 -31.89
N GLY A 832 -13.95 -0.14 -32.80
CA GLY A 832 -12.92 0.85 -32.49
C GLY A 832 -11.59 0.24 -32.01
N LYS A 833 -10.55 1.06 -31.82
CA LYS A 833 -9.24 0.57 -31.33
C LYS A 833 -9.42 0.00 -29.91
N GLN A 834 -9.16 -1.30 -29.74
CA GLN A 834 -9.28 -2.03 -28.46
C GLN A 834 -10.68 -1.98 -27.79
N GLY A 835 -11.77 -1.86 -28.56
CA GLY A 835 -13.12 -1.84 -27.98
C GLY A 835 -13.54 -0.49 -27.40
N GLY A 836 -12.81 0.59 -27.68
CA GLY A 836 -13.03 1.92 -27.08
C GLY A 836 -14.41 2.51 -27.40
N THR A 837 -14.91 2.33 -28.62
CA THR A 837 -16.23 2.84 -29.05
C THR A 837 -17.36 2.14 -28.30
N ARG A 838 -17.31 0.80 -28.20
CA ARG A 838 -18.26 -0.01 -27.42
C ARG A 838 -18.37 0.47 -25.98
N LYS A 839 -17.23 0.63 -25.30
CA LYS A 839 -17.17 1.07 -23.89
C LYS A 839 -17.76 2.47 -23.69
N LYS A 840 -17.51 3.39 -24.64
CA LYS A 840 -18.11 4.74 -24.59
C LYS A 840 -19.63 4.68 -24.72
N LEU A 841 -20.13 3.87 -25.66
CA LEU A 841 -21.56 3.69 -25.88
C LEU A 841 -22.25 3.07 -24.65
N GLU A 842 -21.66 2.04 -24.04
CA GLU A 842 -22.16 1.43 -22.79
C GLU A 842 -22.25 2.46 -21.66
N ARG A 843 -21.19 3.26 -21.45
CA ARG A 843 -21.16 4.29 -20.41
C ARG A 843 -22.18 5.40 -20.64
N ALA A 844 -22.29 5.89 -21.87
CA ALA A 844 -23.21 6.98 -22.20
C ALA A 844 -24.67 6.54 -22.12
N SER A 845 -25.00 5.36 -22.65
CA SER A 845 -26.38 4.87 -22.69
C SER A 845 -26.84 4.21 -21.39
N GLY A 846 -25.92 3.69 -20.57
CA GLY A 846 -26.23 2.79 -19.46
C GLY A 846 -26.61 1.37 -19.91
N CYS A 847 -26.68 1.11 -21.21
CA CYS A 847 -27.04 -0.19 -21.75
C CYS A 847 -25.84 -1.15 -21.73
N ILE A 848 -26.08 -2.44 -21.53
CA ILE A 848 -25.10 -3.48 -21.84
C ILE A 848 -25.03 -3.60 -23.36
N VAL A 849 -23.83 -3.42 -23.95
CA VAL A 849 -23.63 -3.51 -25.39
C VAL A 849 -22.58 -4.56 -25.70
N GLN A 850 -23.03 -5.70 -26.21
CA GLN A 850 -22.15 -6.80 -26.58
C GLN A 850 -22.24 -7.08 -28.07
N TYR A 851 -21.09 -7.19 -28.72
CA TYR A 851 -21.00 -7.67 -30.09
C TYR A 851 -20.81 -9.19 -30.07
N VAL A 852 -21.66 -9.88 -30.82
CA VAL A 852 -21.65 -11.33 -31.00
C VAL A 852 -21.75 -11.57 -32.50
N GLY A 853 -20.60 -11.88 -33.12
CA GLY A 853 -20.45 -11.86 -34.58
C GLY A 853 -20.77 -10.48 -35.14
N HIS A 854 -21.61 -10.43 -36.17
CA HIS A 854 -22.09 -9.19 -36.81
C HIS A 854 -23.32 -8.57 -36.12
N THR A 855 -23.73 -9.07 -34.96
CA THR A 855 -24.90 -8.57 -34.24
C THR A 855 -24.49 -7.88 -32.95
N ALA A 856 -24.89 -6.61 -32.77
CA ALA A 856 -24.93 -5.98 -31.46
C ALA A 856 -26.20 -6.38 -30.71
N LEU A 857 -26.02 -6.80 -29.46
CA LEU A 857 -27.08 -6.96 -28.48
C LEU A 857 -27.04 -5.81 -27.48
N PHE A 858 -28.20 -5.18 -27.30
CA PHE A 858 -28.45 -4.08 -26.37
C PHE A 858 -29.36 -4.59 -25.27
N SER A 859 -28.84 -4.78 -24.07
CA SER A 859 -29.61 -5.31 -22.93
C SER A 859 -29.66 -4.29 -21.79
N GLY A 860 -30.85 -4.04 -21.25
CA GLY A 860 -31.10 -2.98 -20.28
C GLY A 860 -32.57 -2.61 -20.22
N THR A 861 -32.93 -1.49 -19.59
CA THR A 861 -34.29 -0.92 -19.59
C THR A 861 -34.67 -0.39 -20.98
N ARG A 862 -35.97 -0.16 -21.22
CA ARG A 862 -36.46 0.38 -22.50
C ARG A 862 -35.75 1.68 -22.88
N THR A 863 -35.51 2.54 -21.91
CA THR A 863 -34.82 3.82 -22.09
C THR A 863 -33.34 3.61 -22.43
N GLU A 864 -32.62 2.76 -21.70
CA GLU A 864 -31.21 2.45 -21.96
C GLU A 864 -31.00 1.89 -23.38
N ARG A 865 -31.85 0.93 -23.80
CA ARG A 865 -31.76 0.33 -25.14
C ARG A 865 -32.06 1.32 -26.25
N ARG A 866 -33.10 2.15 -26.08
CA ARG A 866 -33.44 3.23 -27.03
C ARG A 866 -32.24 4.17 -27.20
N ARG A 867 -31.67 4.66 -26.09
CA ARG A 867 -30.49 5.54 -26.10
C ARG A 867 -29.32 4.90 -26.83
N ALA A 868 -28.96 3.66 -26.48
CA ALA A 868 -27.83 2.97 -27.10
C ALA A 868 -27.99 2.80 -28.62
N LYS A 869 -29.19 2.47 -29.08
CA LYS A 869 -29.50 2.35 -30.52
C LYS A 869 -29.43 3.70 -31.23
N ASP A 870 -30.04 4.74 -30.65
CA ASP A 870 -30.02 6.09 -31.23
C ASP A 870 -28.58 6.60 -31.33
N TYR A 871 -27.80 6.44 -30.26
CA TYR A 871 -26.39 6.85 -30.22
C TYR A 871 -25.53 6.09 -31.23
N MET A 872 -25.79 4.78 -31.42
CA MET A 872 -25.09 3.99 -32.43
C MET A 872 -25.45 4.45 -33.85
N LYS A 873 -26.72 4.74 -34.12
CA LYS A 873 -27.15 5.31 -35.41
C LYS A 873 -26.46 6.64 -35.70
N TRP A 874 -26.35 7.52 -34.71
CA TRP A 874 -25.64 8.80 -34.87
C TRP A 874 -24.14 8.62 -35.09
N LEU A 875 -23.55 7.62 -34.44
CA LEU A 875 -22.15 7.26 -34.62
C LEU A 875 -21.87 6.75 -36.04
N PHE A 876 -22.78 5.98 -36.64
CA PHE A 876 -22.68 5.57 -38.05
C PHE A 876 -23.00 6.69 -39.03
N ALA A 877 -24.00 7.53 -38.76
CA ALA A 877 -24.27 8.71 -39.57
C ALA A 877 -23.03 9.61 -39.71
N GLN A 878 -22.18 9.65 -38.68
CA GLN A 878 -20.91 10.37 -38.71
C GLN A 878 -19.89 9.83 -39.73
N LEU A 879 -20.00 8.56 -40.13
CA LEU A 879 -19.19 7.98 -41.22
C LEU A 879 -19.63 8.47 -42.59
N GLU A 880 -20.94 8.59 -42.79
CA GLU A 880 -21.56 8.94 -44.07
C GLU A 880 -21.67 10.45 -44.28
N GLY A 881 -21.66 11.23 -43.20
CA GLY A 881 -21.62 12.68 -43.27
C GLY A 881 -22.09 13.41 -42.01
N PRO A 882 -22.77 14.56 -42.15
CA PRO A 882 -23.22 15.38 -41.03
C PRO A 882 -24.23 14.65 -40.13
N VAL A 883 -24.05 14.75 -38.81
CA VAL A 883 -24.99 14.18 -37.83
C VAL A 883 -26.04 15.22 -37.47
N TYR A 884 -27.31 14.87 -37.62
CA TYR A 884 -28.43 15.65 -37.12
C TYR A 884 -29.24 14.83 -36.11
N VAL A 885 -29.57 15.44 -34.97
CA VAL A 885 -30.36 14.80 -33.93
C VAL A 885 -31.69 15.52 -33.82
N ASP A 886 -32.74 14.92 -34.35
CA ASP A 886 -34.08 15.47 -34.31
C ASP A 886 -34.72 15.33 -32.92
N GLY A 887 -35.55 16.31 -32.53
CA GLY A 887 -36.26 16.31 -31.25
C GLY A 887 -35.38 16.23 -29.99
N TRP A 888 -34.11 16.65 -30.08
CA TRP A 888 -33.18 16.57 -28.93
C TRP A 888 -33.61 17.42 -27.72
N GLU A 889 -34.42 18.46 -27.93
CA GLU A 889 -34.92 19.36 -26.87
C GLU A 889 -35.89 18.66 -25.93
N ASP A 890 -36.62 17.66 -26.42
CA ASP A 890 -37.59 16.86 -25.64
C ASP A 890 -36.93 15.66 -24.93
N ARG A 891 -35.61 15.51 -25.08
CA ARG A 891 -34.85 14.37 -24.58
C ARG A 891 -34.13 14.69 -23.26
N ASP A 892 -34.34 13.82 -22.28
CA ASP A 892 -33.70 13.91 -20.97
C ASP A 892 -32.22 13.48 -20.98
N ASP A 893 -31.73 12.92 -22.09
CA ASP A 893 -30.41 12.33 -22.25
C ASP A 893 -29.46 13.13 -23.15
N CYS A 894 -29.91 14.27 -23.69
CA CYS A 894 -29.15 15.11 -24.61
C CYS A 894 -29.09 16.57 -24.13
N CYS A 895 -27.96 17.25 -24.27
CA CYS A 895 -27.88 18.71 -24.08
C CYS A 895 -27.01 19.31 -25.16
N VAL A 896 -27.10 20.62 -25.40
CA VAL A 896 -26.35 21.29 -26.46
C VAL A 896 -25.50 22.41 -25.89
N VAL A 897 -24.25 22.46 -26.35
CA VAL A 897 -23.34 23.59 -26.13
C VAL A 897 -23.14 24.32 -27.45
N HIS A 898 -23.37 25.62 -27.46
CA HIS A 898 -23.10 26.47 -28.63
C HIS A 898 -21.62 26.82 -28.71
N VAL A 899 -20.94 26.29 -29.73
CA VAL A 899 -19.50 26.43 -29.95
C VAL A 899 -19.23 27.47 -31.04
N PRO A 900 -18.57 28.61 -30.73
CA PRO A 900 -18.15 29.58 -31.74
C PRO A 900 -17.30 28.92 -32.85
N SER A 901 -17.45 29.36 -34.11
CA SER A 901 -16.79 28.69 -35.25
C SER A 901 -15.27 28.64 -35.11
N ASP A 902 -14.67 29.68 -34.51
CA ASP A 902 -13.23 29.78 -34.25
C ASP A 902 -12.75 28.90 -33.08
N CYS A 903 -13.68 28.38 -32.26
CA CYS A 903 -13.42 27.47 -31.15
C CYS A 903 -13.55 25.99 -31.53
N ILE A 904 -14.18 25.64 -32.65
CA ILE A 904 -14.43 24.24 -33.07
C ILE A 904 -13.13 23.43 -33.14
N GLY A 905 -12.11 23.97 -33.81
CA GLY A 905 -10.81 23.29 -33.91
C GLY A 905 -10.11 23.10 -32.56
N TYR A 906 -10.32 24.04 -31.63
CA TYR A 906 -9.75 23.99 -30.29
C TYR A 906 -10.41 22.93 -29.41
N ILE A 907 -11.75 22.91 -29.38
CA ILE A 907 -12.51 21.95 -28.57
C ILE A 907 -12.43 20.53 -29.14
N THR A 908 -12.36 20.39 -30.46
CA THR A 908 -12.16 19.09 -31.11
C THR A 908 -10.75 18.56 -30.82
N GLY A 909 -9.73 19.41 -31.01
CA GLY A 909 -8.32 19.03 -30.90
C GLY A 909 -7.83 18.18 -32.09
N SER A 910 -6.50 18.05 -32.23
CA SER A 910 -5.92 17.26 -33.33
C SER A 910 -6.41 15.81 -33.30
N ARG A 911 -7.02 15.34 -34.40
CA ARG A 911 -7.65 14.00 -34.49
C ARG A 911 -8.65 13.73 -33.35
N ARG A 912 -9.40 14.74 -32.93
CA ARG A 912 -10.44 14.65 -31.89
C ARG A 912 -9.89 14.31 -30.48
N ALA A 913 -8.60 14.56 -30.23
CA ALA A 913 -7.96 14.18 -28.95
C ALA A 913 -8.46 14.97 -27.73
N THR A 914 -9.01 16.17 -27.89
CA THR A 914 -9.56 16.95 -26.77
C THR A 914 -10.97 16.48 -26.45
N LEU A 915 -11.83 16.47 -27.46
CA LEU A 915 -13.22 16.00 -27.33
C LEU A 915 -13.28 14.53 -26.89
N GLY A 916 -12.44 13.68 -27.48
CA GLY A 916 -12.36 12.27 -27.13
C GLY A 916 -11.94 11.99 -25.69
N ARG A 917 -11.12 12.87 -25.09
CA ARG A 917 -10.78 12.80 -23.66
C ARG A 917 -11.95 13.22 -22.77
N MET A 918 -12.71 14.23 -23.17
CA MET A 918 -13.91 14.66 -22.43
C MET A 918 -15.00 13.58 -22.45
N GLU A 919 -15.23 12.96 -23.61
CA GLU A 919 -16.13 11.80 -23.77
C GLU A 919 -15.73 10.65 -22.84
N GLU A 920 -14.43 10.35 -22.75
CA GLU A 920 -13.91 9.26 -21.90
C GLU A 920 -13.98 9.60 -20.41
N GLU A 921 -13.63 10.83 -20.02
CA GLU A 921 -13.65 11.34 -18.65
C GLU A 921 -15.08 11.33 -18.07
N TRP A 922 -16.06 11.76 -18.85
CA TRP A 922 -17.45 11.92 -18.39
C TRP A 922 -18.39 10.80 -18.82
N GLY A 923 -17.91 9.83 -19.60
CA GLY A 923 -18.73 8.73 -20.12
C GLY A 923 -19.86 9.22 -21.04
N THR A 924 -19.57 10.15 -21.94
CA THR A 924 -20.54 10.76 -22.86
C THR A 924 -20.17 10.54 -24.32
N LEU A 925 -21.13 10.79 -25.22
CA LEU A 925 -20.90 10.89 -26.66
C LEU A 925 -21.21 12.31 -27.12
N MET A 926 -20.39 12.87 -28.01
CA MET A 926 -20.55 14.24 -28.45
C MET A 926 -20.60 14.33 -29.97
N PHE A 927 -21.48 15.14 -30.55
CA PHE A 927 -21.57 15.30 -32.00
C PHE A 927 -21.74 16.79 -32.35
N PHE A 928 -21.07 17.26 -33.39
CA PHE A 928 -21.42 18.55 -33.96
C PHE A 928 -22.63 18.35 -34.85
N MET A 929 -23.71 19.07 -34.53
CA MET A 929 -24.92 19.08 -35.32
C MET A 929 -24.81 20.11 -36.43
N THR A 930 -25.14 19.68 -37.62
CA THR A 930 -25.29 20.53 -38.81
C THR A 930 -26.71 20.35 -39.32
N LYS A 931 -27.42 21.43 -39.62
CA LYS A 931 -28.78 21.36 -40.18
C LYS A 931 -28.74 20.65 -41.53
N ASP A 932 -29.75 19.81 -41.78
CA ASP A 932 -30.00 19.24 -43.11
C ASP A 932 -30.05 20.36 -44.17
N GLY A 933 -29.19 20.23 -45.19
CA GLY A 933 -29.22 21.07 -46.39
C GLY A 933 -28.29 22.30 -46.41
N GLU A 934 -27.73 22.76 -45.28
CA GLU A 934 -26.74 23.85 -45.29
C GLU A 934 -25.32 23.30 -45.48
N LYS A 935 -24.95 23.04 -46.75
CA LYS A 935 -23.53 22.89 -47.12
C LYS A 935 -22.82 24.23 -46.91
N GLY A 936 -22.16 24.36 -45.76
CA GLY A 936 -21.36 25.52 -45.40
C GLY A 936 -22.15 26.51 -44.56
N GLY A 937 -22.09 26.35 -43.24
CA GLY A 937 -22.45 27.43 -42.34
C GLY A 937 -21.71 28.70 -42.74
N ARG A 938 -22.43 29.82 -42.86
CA ARG A 938 -21.85 31.14 -43.10
C ARG A 938 -20.69 31.34 -42.11
N SER A 939 -19.51 31.69 -42.61
CA SER A 939 -18.33 31.96 -41.79
C SER A 939 -18.69 32.96 -40.68
N GLY A 940 -18.77 32.51 -39.43
CA GLY A 940 -19.07 33.35 -38.27
C GLY A 940 -20.22 32.91 -37.35
N GLN A 941 -20.99 31.85 -37.66
CA GLN A 941 -22.05 31.36 -36.76
C GLN A 941 -21.61 30.18 -35.86
N ALA A 942 -22.04 30.21 -34.59
CA ALA A 942 -21.76 29.15 -33.62
C ALA A 942 -22.43 27.83 -34.02
N GLU A 943 -21.67 26.73 -34.01
CA GLU A 943 -22.17 25.38 -34.24
C GLU A 943 -22.72 24.76 -32.94
N LYS A 944 -23.65 23.82 -33.07
CA LYS A 944 -24.27 23.14 -31.93
C LYS A 944 -23.52 21.83 -31.65
N LEU A 945 -22.86 21.72 -30.50
CA LEU A 945 -22.29 20.46 -30.01
C LEU A 945 -23.31 19.77 -29.11
N ILE A 946 -23.93 18.70 -29.59
CA ILE A 946 -24.80 17.86 -28.76
C ILE A 946 -23.96 16.91 -27.91
N ILE A 947 -24.31 16.77 -26.64
CA ILE A 947 -23.68 15.90 -25.64
C ILE A 947 -24.75 14.94 -25.14
N CYS A 948 -24.48 13.65 -25.30
CA CYS A 948 -25.41 12.56 -25.03
C CYS A 948 -24.87 11.70 -23.87
N GLY A 949 -25.72 11.42 -22.90
CA GLY A 949 -25.41 10.53 -21.79
C GLY A 949 -26.28 10.76 -20.55
N HIS A 950 -25.93 10.08 -19.45
CA HIS A 950 -26.61 10.26 -18.16
C HIS A 950 -26.45 11.67 -17.61
N GLU A 951 -27.46 12.15 -16.87
CA GLU A 951 -27.59 13.53 -16.37
C GLU A 951 -26.29 14.09 -15.78
N ARG A 952 -25.66 13.35 -14.85
CA ARG A 952 -24.41 13.76 -14.19
C ARG A 952 -23.23 13.85 -15.15
N GLY A 953 -23.02 12.84 -16.00
CA GLY A 953 -21.93 12.81 -16.97
C GLY A 953 -22.08 13.89 -18.03
N ARG A 954 -23.29 14.04 -18.57
CA ARG A 954 -23.68 15.07 -19.52
C ARG A 954 -23.41 16.47 -18.98
N ARG A 955 -23.85 16.76 -17.75
CA ARG A 955 -23.62 18.08 -17.13
C ARG A 955 -22.13 18.37 -16.89
N GLY A 956 -21.36 17.37 -16.44
CA GLY A 956 -19.92 17.51 -16.28
C GLY A 956 -19.19 17.81 -17.60
N ALA A 957 -19.55 17.09 -18.66
CA ALA A 957 -19.05 17.33 -20.01
C ALA A 957 -19.45 18.71 -20.55
N GLU A 958 -20.71 19.12 -20.37
CA GLU A 958 -21.22 20.43 -20.78
C GLU A 958 -20.41 21.56 -20.14
N LEU A 959 -20.25 21.54 -18.81
CA LEU A 959 -19.49 22.54 -18.09
C LEU A 959 -18.01 22.54 -18.48
N LYS A 960 -17.45 21.37 -18.79
CA LYS A 960 -16.08 21.23 -19.27
C LYS A 960 -15.90 21.83 -20.67
N CYS A 961 -16.86 21.62 -21.57
CA CYS A 961 -16.90 22.26 -22.89
C CYS A 961 -17.02 23.78 -22.76
N MET A 962 -17.94 24.27 -21.93
CA MET A 962 -18.10 25.70 -21.65
C MET A 962 -16.79 26.32 -21.15
N ASN A 963 -16.10 25.68 -20.20
CA ASN A 963 -14.80 26.13 -19.69
C ASN A 963 -13.73 26.23 -20.79
N GLU A 964 -13.57 25.20 -21.64
CA GLU A 964 -12.57 25.24 -22.71
C GLU A 964 -12.89 26.30 -23.79
N ILE A 965 -14.16 26.51 -24.13
CA ILE A 965 -14.58 27.59 -25.03
C ILE A 965 -14.30 28.95 -24.39
N GLU A 966 -14.66 29.12 -23.12
CA GLU A 966 -14.47 30.37 -22.38
C GLU A 966 -12.97 30.76 -22.26
N LYS A 967 -12.06 29.79 -22.17
CA LYS A 967 -10.60 30.05 -22.23
C LYS A 967 -10.16 30.60 -23.59
N LYS A 968 -10.84 30.22 -24.66
CA LYS A 968 -10.51 30.61 -26.04
C LYS A 968 -11.25 31.88 -26.47
N ALA A 969 -12.50 32.04 -26.04
CA ALA A 969 -13.39 33.17 -26.27
C ALA A 969 -13.95 33.68 -24.92
N PRO A 970 -13.16 34.47 -24.16
CA PRO A 970 -13.59 34.97 -22.85
C PRO A 970 -14.86 35.83 -22.93
N GLY A 971 -15.79 35.59 -22.02
CA GLY A 971 -17.08 36.27 -21.97
C GLY A 971 -18.17 35.67 -22.85
N HIS A 972 -17.92 34.55 -23.56
CA HIS A 972 -18.95 33.91 -24.39
C HIS A 972 -20.08 33.33 -23.56
N PHE A 973 -19.76 32.61 -22.47
CA PHE A 973 -20.73 32.08 -21.54
C PHE A 973 -20.85 32.91 -20.26
N SER A 974 -19.76 33.56 -19.82
CA SER A 974 -19.73 34.22 -18.51
C SER A 974 -20.30 35.64 -18.47
N ARG A 975 -20.43 36.32 -19.62
CA ARG A 975 -20.89 37.71 -19.69
C ARG A 975 -22.36 37.81 -19.24
N GLY A 976 -22.62 38.64 -18.23
CA GLY A 976 -23.97 38.89 -17.72
C GLY A 976 -24.58 37.76 -16.88
N LEU A 977 -23.83 36.69 -16.59
CA LEU A 977 -24.30 35.66 -15.67
C LEU A 977 -24.54 36.24 -14.27
N ARG A 978 -25.43 35.58 -13.52
CA ARG A 978 -25.70 35.86 -12.11
C ARG A 978 -25.54 34.61 -11.27
N GLU A 979 -25.28 34.81 -9.99
CA GLU A 979 -25.31 33.75 -9.00
C GLU A 979 -26.67 33.04 -8.98
N LYS A 980 -26.65 31.74 -8.71
CA LYS A 980 -27.84 30.89 -8.61
C LYS A 980 -27.57 29.86 -7.53
N PHE A 981 -28.47 29.75 -6.56
CA PHE A 981 -28.45 28.66 -5.58
C PHE A 981 -29.81 27.99 -5.58
N SER A 982 -29.82 26.65 -5.57
CA SER A 982 -31.02 25.84 -5.61
C SER A 982 -31.13 24.98 -4.36
N ASP A 983 -32.29 24.98 -3.71
CA ASP A 983 -32.62 24.09 -2.60
C ASP A 983 -33.17 22.73 -3.07
N SER A 984 -33.17 22.46 -4.38
CA SER A 984 -33.57 21.16 -4.92
C SER A 984 -32.72 20.04 -4.32
N ARG A 985 -33.38 19.04 -3.72
CA ARG A 985 -32.71 17.83 -3.22
C ARG A 985 -32.17 16.95 -4.35
N ASN A 986 -32.71 17.10 -5.55
CA ASN A 986 -32.30 16.38 -6.75
C ASN A 986 -31.01 16.97 -7.34
N PHE A 987 -30.52 16.34 -8.41
CA PHE A 987 -29.39 16.84 -9.18
C PHE A 987 -29.74 18.21 -9.78
N ASP A 988 -28.92 19.22 -9.52
CA ASP A 988 -29.06 20.58 -10.05
C ASP A 988 -27.65 21.22 -10.12
N THR A 989 -27.55 22.45 -10.60
CA THR A 989 -26.32 23.23 -10.65
C THR A 989 -26.48 24.58 -9.97
N ASP A 990 -25.65 24.80 -8.96
CA ASP A 990 -25.45 26.10 -8.34
C ASP A 990 -24.34 26.87 -9.06
N ARG A 991 -24.40 28.20 -8.99
CA ARG A 991 -23.43 29.13 -9.58
C ARG A 991 -23.05 30.17 -8.56
N MET A 992 -21.75 30.31 -8.32
CA MET A 992 -21.18 31.30 -7.42
C MET A 992 -20.17 32.17 -8.16
N ALA A 993 -20.22 33.49 -7.96
CA ALA A 993 -19.29 34.41 -8.55
C ALA A 993 -18.01 34.47 -7.71
N ILE A 994 -16.86 34.31 -8.35
CA ILE A 994 -15.55 34.51 -7.73
C ILE A 994 -14.99 35.85 -8.20
N LYS A 995 -14.26 36.56 -7.34
CA LYS A 995 -13.55 37.77 -7.77
C LYS A 995 -12.38 37.42 -8.68
N GLU A 996 -12.03 38.30 -9.62
CA GLU A 996 -11.01 37.99 -10.63
C GLU A 996 -9.62 37.75 -10.01
N ASP A 997 -9.30 38.47 -8.95
CA ASP A 997 -8.08 38.32 -8.16
C ASP A 997 -8.04 37.02 -7.33
N GLU A 998 -9.21 36.52 -6.92
CA GLU A 998 -9.35 35.27 -6.14
C GLU A 998 -9.42 34.02 -7.06
N LEU A 999 -9.79 34.17 -8.33
CA LEU A 999 -10.10 33.05 -9.23
C LEU A 999 -8.93 32.07 -9.42
N SER A 1000 -7.71 32.60 -9.61
CA SER A 1000 -6.52 31.76 -9.81
C SER A 1000 -6.18 30.91 -8.57
N TYR A 1001 -6.52 31.40 -7.38
CA TYR A 1001 -6.30 30.72 -6.11
C TYR A 1001 -7.28 29.56 -5.92
N VAL A 1002 -8.56 29.78 -6.23
CA VAL A 1002 -9.61 28.74 -6.12
C VAL A 1002 -9.39 27.61 -7.12
N ILE A 1003 -8.98 27.92 -8.36
CA ILE A 1003 -8.66 26.89 -9.36
C ILE A 1003 -7.37 26.15 -8.98
N GLY A 1004 -6.34 26.88 -8.56
CA GLY A 1004 -5.02 26.35 -8.30
C GLY A 1004 -4.23 26.00 -9.56
N LYS A 1005 -2.93 25.74 -9.40
CA LYS A 1005 -2.05 25.36 -10.52
C LYS A 1005 -2.52 24.05 -11.14
N GLU A 1006 -2.70 24.04 -12.47
CA GLU A 1006 -3.18 22.87 -13.22
C GLU A 1006 -4.53 22.30 -12.70
N ALA A 1007 -5.38 23.17 -12.14
CA ALA A 1007 -6.67 22.83 -11.54
C ALA A 1007 -6.58 21.87 -10.33
N ALA A 1008 -5.43 21.82 -9.65
CA ALA A 1008 -5.22 20.93 -8.51
C ALA A 1008 -6.19 21.21 -7.34
N THR A 1009 -6.42 22.48 -7.01
CA THR A 1009 -7.33 22.87 -5.92
C THR A 1009 -8.78 22.59 -6.27
N GLN A 1010 -9.18 22.92 -7.50
CA GLN A 1010 -10.51 22.58 -8.04
C GLN A 1010 -10.80 21.08 -7.92
N LYS A 1011 -9.92 20.22 -8.46
CA LYS A 1011 -10.10 18.76 -8.46
C LYS A 1011 -10.16 18.17 -7.05
N LYS A 1012 -9.44 18.79 -6.11
CA LYS A 1012 -9.46 18.39 -4.70
C LYS A 1012 -10.83 18.63 -4.08
N ILE A 1013 -11.37 19.84 -4.22
CA ILE A 1013 -12.70 20.19 -3.68
C ILE A 1013 -13.77 19.33 -4.34
N GLU A 1014 -13.69 19.16 -5.67
CA GLU A 1014 -14.58 18.31 -6.45
C GLU A 1014 -14.69 16.89 -5.86
N LYS A 1015 -13.54 16.23 -5.66
CA LYS A 1015 -13.47 14.88 -5.06
C LYS A 1015 -13.94 14.86 -3.61
N ALA A 1016 -13.48 15.78 -2.78
CA ALA A 1016 -13.81 15.78 -1.36
C ALA A 1016 -15.31 16.06 -1.12
N ALA A 1017 -15.93 16.92 -1.91
CA ALA A 1017 -17.37 17.24 -1.80
C ALA A 1017 -18.28 16.20 -2.47
N GLY A 1018 -17.74 15.39 -3.37
CA GLY A 1018 -18.52 14.52 -4.25
C GLY A 1018 -19.35 15.31 -5.27
N CYS A 1019 -18.99 16.56 -5.55
CA CYS A 1019 -19.72 17.48 -6.44
C CYS A 1019 -18.93 17.68 -7.72
N ILE A 1020 -19.58 17.85 -8.87
CA ILE A 1020 -18.91 18.36 -10.08
C ILE A 1020 -18.63 19.84 -9.87
N LEU A 1021 -17.37 20.26 -10.00
CA LEU A 1021 -16.95 21.65 -9.89
C LEU A 1021 -16.23 22.07 -11.16
N GLN A 1022 -16.74 23.08 -11.87
CA GLN A 1022 -16.09 23.68 -13.04
C GLN A 1022 -16.14 25.19 -13.00
N PHE A 1023 -15.07 25.82 -13.48
CA PHE A 1023 -15.01 27.28 -13.63
C PHE A 1023 -15.28 27.67 -15.08
N VAL A 1024 -16.27 28.53 -15.29
CA VAL A 1024 -16.55 29.15 -16.60
C VAL A 1024 -16.40 30.65 -16.42
N GLY A 1025 -15.24 31.17 -16.85
CA GLY A 1025 -14.84 32.54 -16.58
C GLY A 1025 -14.63 32.71 -15.09
N ARG A 1026 -15.28 33.71 -14.49
CA ARG A 1026 -15.23 33.98 -13.05
C ARG A 1026 -16.27 33.23 -12.21
N TYR A 1027 -17.09 32.37 -12.82
CA TYR A 1027 -18.17 31.67 -12.12
C TYR A 1027 -17.80 30.22 -11.83
N ALA A 1028 -17.97 29.80 -10.58
CA ALA A 1028 -17.87 28.42 -10.14
C ALA A 1028 -19.25 27.74 -10.29
N PHE A 1029 -19.32 26.72 -11.14
CA PHE A 1029 -20.49 25.88 -11.34
C PHE A 1029 -20.34 24.61 -10.51
N MET A 1030 -21.31 24.37 -9.62
CA MET A 1030 -21.33 23.24 -8.68
C MET A 1030 -22.55 22.37 -9.01
N ALA A 1031 -22.33 21.25 -9.70
CA ALA A 1031 -23.39 20.32 -10.10
C ALA A 1031 -23.36 19.02 -9.28
N GLY A 1032 -24.50 18.66 -8.71
CA GLY A 1032 -24.62 17.55 -7.75
C GLY A 1032 -25.97 17.54 -7.07
N ILE A 1033 -26.20 16.66 -6.10
CA ILE A 1033 -27.35 16.74 -5.19
C ILE A 1033 -27.15 17.84 -4.13
N LEU A 1034 -28.21 18.22 -3.39
CA LEU A 1034 -28.14 19.34 -2.43
C LEU A 1034 -26.97 19.24 -1.44
N LYS A 1035 -26.74 18.07 -0.85
CA LYS A 1035 -25.63 17.84 0.09
C LYS A 1035 -24.26 18.07 -0.57
N GLU A 1036 -24.07 17.59 -1.80
CA GLU A 1036 -22.82 17.75 -2.55
C GLU A 1036 -22.55 19.23 -2.88
N ARG A 1037 -23.57 19.95 -3.36
CA ARG A 1037 -23.45 21.38 -3.71
C ARG A 1037 -23.19 22.25 -2.49
N ARG A 1038 -23.88 21.98 -1.36
CA ARG A 1038 -23.64 22.69 -0.08
C ARG A 1038 -22.22 22.50 0.42
N ARG A 1039 -21.72 21.26 0.48
CA ARG A 1039 -20.32 20.98 0.83
C ARG A 1039 -19.35 21.70 -0.09
N CYS A 1040 -19.56 21.60 -1.42
CA CYS A 1040 -18.68 22.26 -2.38
C CYS A 1040 -18.65 23.78 -2.19
N LYS A 1041 -19.81 24.40 -1.94
CA LYS A 1041 -19.93 25.84 -1.67
C LYS A 1041 -19.21 26.22 -0.37
N GLU A 1042 -19.41 25.47 0.71
CA GLU A 1042 -18.74 25.68 1.99
C GLU A 1042 -17.22 25.58 1.85
N TYR A 1043 -16.73 24.56 1.15
CA TYR A 1043 -15.29 24.34 0.95
C TYR A 1043 -14.65 25.48 0.16
N ILE A 1044 -15.31 25.99 -0.89
CA ILE A 1044 -14.83 27.17 -1.61
C ILE A 1044 -14.89 28.42 -0.71
N GLY A 1045 -15.95 28.56 0.09
CA GLY A 1045 -16.08 29.64 1.07
C GLY A 1045 -14.92 29.68 2.07
N TRP A 1046 -14.57 28.53 2.65
CA TRP A 1046 -13.42 28.39 3.55
C TRP A 1046 -12.10 28.66 2.84
N LEU A 1047 -11.94 28.18 1.60
CA LEU A 1047 -10.74 28.48 0.81
C LEU A 1047 -10.58 30.00 0.57
N LEU A 1048 -11.67 30.71 0.27
CA LEU A 1048 -11.65 32.17 0.09
C LEU A 1048 -11.42 32.92 1.42
N GLN A 1049 -11.93 32.40 2.53
CA GLN A 1049 -11.61 32.92 3.87
C GLN A 1049 -10.12 32.72 4.18
N GLN A 1050 -9.55 31.56 3.83
CA GLN A 1050 -8.13 31.25 4.00
C GLN A 1050 -7.21 32.21 3.24
N LEU A 1051 -7.67 32.73 2.09
CA LEU A 1051 -6.96 33.76 1.35
C LEU A 1051 -6.93 35.11 2.08
N LYS A 1052 -7.94 35.40 2.91
CA LYS A 1052 -8.09 36.66 3.67
C LYS A 1052 -7.54 36.59 5.09
N GLY A 1053 -7.39 35.40 5.66
CA GLY A 1053 -6.93 35.20 7.03
C GLY A 1053 -7.19 33.78 7.54
N ALA A 1054 -7.30 33.64 8.87
CA ALA A 1054 -7.66 32.37 9.49
C ALA A 1054 -9.13 32.01 9.18
N VAL A 1055 -9.38 30.72 8.97
CA VAL A 1055 -10.74 30.19 8.79
C VAL A 1055 -11.26 29.74 10.15
N THR A 1056 -12.51 30.05 10.49
CA THR A 1056 -13.15 29.58 11.72
C THR A 1056 -14.30 28.63 11.36
N ILE A 1057 -14.29 27.44 11.96
CA ILE A 1057 -15.35 26.44 11.84
C ILE A 1057 -15.79 26.09 13.27
N PRO A 1058 -16.88 26.71 13.77
CA PRO A 1058 -17.18 26.69 15.20
C PRO A 1058 -17.61 25.32 15.73
N ASP A 1059 -18.24 24.48 14.89
CA ASP A 1059 -18.66 23.11 15.25
C ASP A 1059 -18.73 22.22 13.99
N VAL A 1060 -18.14 21.02 14.08
CA VAL A 1060 -18.22 19.98 13.05
C VAL A 1060 -18.83 18.67 13.56
N SER A 1061 -19.25 18.61 14.83
CA SER A 1061 -19.67 17.37 15.49
C SER A 1061 -20.86 16.69 14.81
N ASP A 1062 -21.75 17.47 14.21
CA ASP A 1062 -22.92 16.98 13.45
C ASP A 1062 -22.63 16.71 11.96
N ARG A 1063 -21.36 16.85 11.52
CA ARG A 1063 -20.98 16.67 10.12
C ARG A 1063 -20.56 15.24 9.81
N ASP A 1064 -21.20 14.64 8.81
CA ASP A 1064 -20.86 13.29 8.31
C ASP A 1064 -19.63 13.27 7.37
N ASP A 1065 -19.08 14.43 7.02
CA ASP A 1065 -18.04 14.63 6.00
C ASP A 1065 -16.69 15.09 6.56
N CYS A 1066 -16.53 15.30 7.87
CA CYS A 1066 -15.32 15.87 8.49
C CYS A 1066 -14.75 14.99 9.61
N THR A 1067 -13.42 14.84 9.65
CA THR A 1067 -12.67 14.36 10.83
C THR A 1067 -11.78 15.51 11.33
N GLU A 1068 -11.88 15.86 12.61
CA GLU A 1068 -11.00 16.85 13.23
C GLU A 1068 -9.82 16.20 13.94
N MET A 1069 -8.63 16.79 13.77
CA MET A 1069 -7.41 16.35 14.41
C MET A 1069 -6.69 17.51 15.08
N HIS A 1070 -6.19 17.26 16.30
CA HIS A 1070 -5.30 18.20 16.97
C HIS A 1070 -3.86 18.00 16.49
N ILE A 1071 -3.23 19.07 15.98
CA ILE A 1071 -1.83 19.02 15.56
C ILE A 1071 -0.98 19.85 16.52
N PRO A 1072 -0.01 19.24 17.24
CA PRO A 1072 0.89 19.97 18.14
C PRO A 1072 1.57 21.15 17.45
N ALA A 1073 1.73 22.28 18.15
CA ALA A 1073 2.21 23.53 17.56
C ALA A 1073 3.57 23.41 16.85
N ASN A 1074 4.49 22.60 17.40
CA ASN A 1074 5.80 22.31 16.80
C ASN A 1074 5.72 21.38 15.57
N CYS A 1075 4.64 20.61 15.44
CA CYS A 1075 4.40 19.69 14.33
C CYS A 1075 3.65 20.36 13.17
N LYS A 1076 2.94 21.47 13.41
CA LYS A 1076 2.13 22.17 12.39
C LYS A 1076 2.92 22.44 11.12
N GLY A 1077 4.13 22.99 11.22
CA GLY A 1077 5.00 23.26 10.06
C GLY A 1077 5.45 22.00 9.29
N TRP A 1078 5.53 20.87 9.98
CA TRP A 1078 5.95 19.58 9.40
C TRP A 1078 4.80 18.86 8.71
N VAL A 1079 3.65 18.77 9.39
CA VAL A 1079 2.41 18.20 8.86
C VAL A 1079 1.90 19.02 7.67
N THR A 1080 1.95 20.34 7.77
CA THR A 1080 1.62 21.21 6.63
C THR A 1080 2.68 21.10 5.54
N GLY A 1081 3.96 21.00 5.91
CA GLY A 1081 5.08 21.05 4.99
C GLY A 1081 5.28 22.44 4.38
N ASN A 1082 6.32 22.60 3.55
CA ASN A 1082 6.65 23.90 2.98
C ASN A 1082 5.51 24.44 2.11
N ARG A 1083 4.91 25.55 2.55
CA ARG A 1083 3.74 26.14 1.90
C ARG A 1083 2.60 25.13 1.73
N GLY A 1084 2.44 24.13 2.60
CA GLY A 1084 1.37 23.13 2.49
C GLY A 1084 1.71 21.92 1.59
N SER A 1085 2.99 21.60 1.35
CA SER A 1085 3.37 20.52 0.42
C SER A 1085 2.93 19.13 0.88
N GLU A 1086 3.07 18.84 2.18
CA GLU A 1086 2.75 17.52 2.73
C GLU A 1086 1.24 17.30 2.83
N LEU A 1087 0.49 18.32 3.27
CA LEU A 1087 -0.97 18.28 3.19
C LEU A 1087 -1.46 18.02 1.77
N ARG A 1088 -0.92 18.74 0.77
CA ARG A 1088 -1.29 18.51 -0.64
C ARG A 1088 -0.95 17.11 -1.15
N ARG A 1089 0.12 16.49 -0.63
CA ARG A 1089 0.50 15.11 -0.96
C ARG A 1089 -0.55 14.14 -0.44
N MET A 1090 -0.87 14.24 0.85
CA MET A 1090 -1.84 13.36 1.51
C MET A 1090 -3.25 13.55 0.91
N GLU A 1091 -3.69 14.80 0.70
CA GLU A 1091 -4.95 15.12 0.03
C GLU A 1091 -5.08 14.43 -1.34
N HIS A 1092 -3.98 14.31 -2.09
CA HIS A 1092 -3.96 13.62 -3.38
C HIS A 1092 -4.08 12.10 -3.23
N GLU A 1093 -3.35 11.52 -2.28
CA GLU A 1093 -3.31 10.07 -2.02
C GLU A 1093 -4.65 9.55 -1.46
N THR A 1094 -5.36 10.37 -0.70
CA THR A 1094 -6.55 9.95 0.06
C THR A 1094 -7.86 10.57 -0.44
N ALA A 1095 -7.80 11.40 -1.49
CA ALA A 1095 -8.96 12.09 -2.06
C ALA A 1095 -9.74 12.93 -1.04
N THR A 1096 -9.04 13.64 -0.15
CA THR A 1096 -9.61 14.48 0.91
C THR A 1096 -9.26 15.95 0.71
N TYR A 1097 -9.96 16.83 1.42
CA TYR A 1097 -9.65 18.25 1.52
C TYR A 1097 -9.26 18.58 2.97
N MET A 1098 -8.07 19.13 3.18
CA MET A 1098 -7.50 19.36 4.50
C MET A 1098 -6.97 20.78 4.66
N PHE A 1099 -7.26 21.41 5.79
CA PHE A 1099 -6.63 22.66 6.19
C PHE A 1099 -6.75 22.91 7.68
N MET A 1100 -5.93 23.84 8.19
CA MET A 1100 -6.02 24.29 9.58
C MET A 1100 -7.15 25.31 9.71
N ALA A 1101 -8.08 25.09 10.64
CA ALA A 1101 -9.17 26.00 10.98
C ALA A 1101 -9.19 26.26 12.49
N LEU A 1102 -9.70 27.42 12.90
CA LEU A 1102 -9.99 27.77 14.29
C LEU A 1102 -11.34 27.18 14.69
N ASP A 1103 -11.42 26.51 15.83
CA ASP A 1103 -12.70 26.07 16.40
C ASP A 1103 -13.45 27.24 17.08
N GLY A 1104 -14.62 26.96 17.67
CA GLY A 1104 -15.45 27.96 18.36
C GLY A 1104 -14.78 28.60 19.59
N ARG A 1105 -13.65 28.04 20.06
CA ARG A 1105 -12.84 28.58 21.17
C ARG A 1105 -11.60 29.32 20.68
N GLY A 1106 -11.33 29.30 19.37
CA GLY A 1106 -10.17 29.93 18.75
C GLY A 1106 -8.93 29.04 18.67
N ASP A 1107 -9.06 27.72 18.92
CA ASP A 1107 -7.92 26.79 18.80
C ASP A 1107 -7.79 26.25 17.36
N GLU A 1108 -6.56 26.21 16.84
CA GLU A 1108 -6.30 25.66 15.50
C GLU A 1108 -6.36 24.12 15.48
N ARG A 1109 -7.28 23.58 14.68
CA ARG A 1109 -7.47 22.14 14.38
C ARG A 1109 -7.20 21.86 12.91
N LEU A 1110 -6.68 20.67 12.59
CA LEU A 1110 -6.65 20.17 11.21
C LEU A 1110 -8.00 19.49 10.92
N CYS A 1111 -8.77 20.04 9.98
CA CYS A 1111 -10.01 19.43 9.54
C CYS A 1111 -9.75 18.62 8.26
N ILE A 1112 -10.19 17.36 8.23
CA ILE A 1112 -10.06 16.43 7.09
C ILE A 1112 -11.45 16.14 6.53
N PHE A 1113 -11.74 16.70 5.35
CA PHE A 1113 -13.04 16.62 4.70
C PHE A 1113 -13.08 15.57 3.58
N CYS A 1114 -14.12 14.73 3.55
CA CYS A 1114 -14.41 13.80 2.45
C CYS A 1114 -15.87 13.31 2.48
N HIS A 1115 -16.48 13.14 1.30
CA HIS A 1115 -17.86 12.71 1.16
C HIS A 1115 -18.11 11.21 1.24
N GLU A 1116 -17.09 10.37 1.06
CA GLU A 1116 -17.27 8.93 0.98
C GLU A 1116 -17.62 8.35 2.37
N GLN A 1117 -18.90 8.07 2.60
CA GLN A 1117 -19.28 6.88 3.37
C GLN A 1117 -18.82 5.68 2.53
N GLY A 1118 -17.94 4.85 3.10
CA GLY A 1118 -17.10 3.90 2.36
C GLY A 1118 -17.81 3.06 1.28
N SER A 1119 -17.08 2.81 0.20
CA SER A 1119 -17.43 1.81 -0.81
C SER A 1119 -16.65 0.50 -0.56
N LYS A 1120 -17.28 -0.62 -0.96
CA LYS A 1120 -17.00 -2.04 -0.64
C LYS A 1120 -15.59 -2.59 -0.97
N VAL A 1121 -14.57 -1.78 -1.26
CA VAL A 1121 -13.22 -2.29 -1.62
C VAL A 1121 -12.04 -1.49 -1.03
N SER A 1122 -12.23 -0.41 -0.26
CA SER A 1122 -11.10 0.28 0.40
C SER A 1122 -11.46 0.99 1.72
N THR A 1123 -10.49 1.11 2.63
CA THR A 1123 -10.53 2.06 3.77
C THR A 1123 -11.00 3.44 3.32
N THR A 1124 -11.87 4.10 4.09
CA THR A 1124 -12.40 5.43 3.74
C THR A 1124 -11.28 6.46 3.61
N GLY A 1125 -11.43 7.42 2.69
CA GLY A 1125 -10.42 8.46 2.45
C GLY A 1125 -10.01 9.24 3.71
N ARG A 1126 -10.94 9.48 4.64
CA ARG A 1126 -10.65 10.15 5.93
C ARG A 1126 -9.77 9.30 6.85
N MET A 1127 -10.05 8.00 6.99
CA MET A 1127 -9.25 7.09 7.81
C MET A 1127 -7.84 6.90 7.24
N ALA A 1128 -7.71 6.86 5.91
CA ALA A 1128 -6.40 6.81 5.27
C ALA A 1128 -5.60 8.10 5.51
N ALA A 1129 -6.24 9.28 5.38
CA ALA A 1129 -5.62 10.57 5.63
C ALA A 1129 -5.16 10.74 7.08
N GLU A 1130 -6.02 10.36 8.03
CA GLU A 1130 -5.73 10.41 9.46
C GLU A 1130 -4.53 9.55 9.83
N ARG A 1131 -4.42 8.34 9.27
CA ARG A 1131 -3.23 7.48 9.44
C ARG A 1131 -1.95 8.17 8.96
N LEU A 1132 -1.96 8.77 7.75
CA LEU A 1132 -0.79 9.45 7.18
C LEU A 1132 -0.40 10.70 7.99
N VAL A 1133 -1.37 11.48 8.46
CA VAL A 1133 -1.11 12.67 9.31
C VAL A 1133 -0.48 12.24 10.63
N ASN A 1134 -1.02 11.20 11.28
CA ASN A 1134 -0.48 10.66 12.53
C ASN A 1134 0.95 10.14 12.35
N GLU A 1135 1.26 9.47 11.24
CA GLU A 1135 2.63 9.06 10.92
C GLU A 1135 3.61 10.25 10.83
N LEU A 1136 3.22 11.34 10.16
CA LEU A 1136 4.05 12.55 10.04
C LEU A 1136 4.26 13.29 11.37
N VAL A 1137 3.21 13.39 12.20
CA VAL A 1137 3.32 13.97 13.55
C VAL A 1137 4.33 13.17 14.38
N GLN A 1138 4.21 11.85 14.34
CA GLN A 1138 5.09 10.94 15.07
C GLN A 1138 6.54 10.99 14.56
N GLU A 1139 6.75 11.16 13.26
CA GLU A 1139 8.08 11.36 12.67
C GLU A 1139 8.72 12.67 13.16
N LYS A 1140 7.95 13.77 13.22
CA LYS A 1140 8.48 15.07 13.69
C LYS A 1140 8.80 15.07 15.18
N LEU A 1141 7.92 14.51 16.01
CA LEU A 1141 8.13 14.46 17.46
C LEU A 1141 9.39 13.66 17.81
N ARG A 1142 9.64 12.54 17.12
CA ARG A 1142 10.90 11.78 17.23
C ARG A 1142 12.13 12.61 16.84
N GLY A 1143 12.01 13.44 15.81
CA GLY A 1143 13.11 14.33 15.36
C GLY A 1143 13.38 15.53 16.29
N ASP A 1144 12.36 16.08 16.95
CA ASP A 1144 12.52 17.19 17.90
C ASP A 1144 13.14 16.72 19.24
N GLU A 1145 12.91 15.46 19.64
CA GLU A 1145 13.57 14.86 20.81
C GLU A 1145 15.08 14.64 20.57
N ASP A 1146 15.47 14.31 19.34
CA ASP A 1146 16.88 14.19 18.94
C ASP A 1146 17.61 15.55 18.90
N ASP A 1147 16.92 16.64 18.57
CA ASP A 1147 17.49 18.00 18.50
C ASP A 1147 17.62 18.68 19.87
N ARG A 1148 16.75 18.35 20.86
CA ARG A 1148 16.86 18.88 22.23
C ARG A 1148 18.08 18.36 23.01
N GLY A 1149 18.75 17.32 22.51
CA GLY A 1149 20.01 16.80 23.05
C GLY A 1149 21.27 17.59 22.65
N ARG A 1150 21.15 18.66 21.85
CA ARG A 1150 22.28 19.52 21.46
C ARG A 1150 22.00 20.98 21.82
N GLY A 1151 22.79 21.50 22.76
CA GLY A 1151 22.68 22.85 23.28
C GLY A 1151 22.77 23.94 22.20
N ARG A 1152 22.00 25.01 22.41
CA ARG A 1152 21.85 26.20 21.57
C ARG A 1152 23.17 26.93 21.29
N SER A 1153 23.46 27.20 20.01
CA SER A 1153 23.86 28.53 19.57
C SER A 1153 23.59 28.75 18.09
N ASP A 1154 22.97 29.90 17.84
CA ASP A 1154 22.78 30.63 16.58
C ASP A 1154 21.58 30.33 15.67
N SER A 1155 20.51 31.03 16.02
CA SER A 1155 19.36 31.38 15.22
C SER A 1155 19.74 32.13 13.95
N ARG A 1156 19.53 31.53 12.77
CA ARG A 1156 19.21 32.26 11.52
C ARG A 1156 18.55 31.35 10.48
N LYS A 1157 17.21 31.39 10.50
CA LYS A 1157 16.26 31.21 9.37
C LYS A 1157 16.68 30.23 8.25
N ARG A 1158 16.42 28.93 8.41
CA ARG A 1158 16.35 28.00 7.27
C ARG A 1158 14.90 27.70 6.90
N SER A 1159 14.47 28.37 5.83
CA SER A 1159 13.25 28.03 5.09
C SER A 1159 13.38 26.64 4.46
N PRO A 1160 12.27 25.92 4.21
CA PRO A 1160 12.35 24.56 3.70
C PRO A 1160 12.75 24.57 2.21
N PRO A 1161 13.47 23.56 1.68
CA PRO A 1161 13.88 23.56 0.30
C PRO A 1161 12.64 23.43 -0.60
N ARG A 1162 12.49 24.42 -1.47
CA ARG A 1162 11.51 24.42 -2.56
C ARG A 1162 11.83 23.25 -3.50
N ARG A 1163 10.94 22.26 -3.62
CA ARG A 1163 10.83 21.47 -4.85
C ARG A 1163 10.15 22.35 -5.90
N ASP A 1164 10.95 22.83 -6.83
CA ASP A 1164 10.52 23.63 -7.97
C ASP A 1164 9.63 22.78 -8.89
N SER A 1165 8.33 23.00 -8.77
CA SER A 1165 7.33 22.51 -9.71
C SER A 1165 7.46 23.31 -11.01
N ARG A 1166 8.35 22.91 -11.90
CA ARG A 1166 8.30 23.38 -13.29
C ARG A 1166 8.53 22.23 -14.27
N ARG A 1167 7.49 21.40 -14.42
CA ARG A 1167 7.14 20.86 -15.73
C ARG A 1167 5.78 21.39 -16.14
N ARG A 1168 5.84 22.56 -16.78
CA ARG A 1168 4.86 22.95 -17.78
C ARG A 1168 4.77 21.82 -18.80
N SER A 1169 3.55 21.39 -19.08
CA SER A 1169 3.20 20.79 -20.37
C SER A 1169 3.75 21.68 -21.50
N PRO A 1170 4.11 21.09 -22.65
CA PRO A 1170 3.50 21.62 -23.84
C PRO A 1170 2.96 20.55 -24.76
N ALA A 1171 1.70 20.79 -25.11
CA ALA A 1171 1.07 20.30 -26.30
C ALA A 1171 1.89 20.62 -27.56
N ARG A 1172 1.71 19.73 -28.52
CA ARG A 1172 2.10 19.81 -29.92
C ARG A 1172 1.64 21.12 -30.57
N ARG A 1173 2.52 21.68 -31.39
CA ARG A 1173 2.17 22.38 -32.63
C ARG A 1173 2.92 21.71 -33.78
N SER A 1174 2.16 21.01 -34.62
CA SER A 1174 2.43 20.89 -36.07
C SER A 1174 2.18 22.29 -36.70
N PRO A 1175 2.63 22.63 -37.93
CA PRO A 1175 2.50 21.83 -39.15
C PRO A 1175 3.82 21.90 -39.99
N SER A 1176 4.00 21.30 -41.17
CA SER A 1176 3.12 21.39 -42.33
C SER A 1176 3.81 20.75 -43.57
N TYR A 1177 2.98 20.25 -44.47
CA TYR A 1177 3.15 20.14 -45.93
C TYR A 1177 3.95 18.98 -46.58
N ARG A 1178 3.14 18.21 -47.35
CA ARG A 1178 3.29 17.73 -48.74
C ARG A 1178 4.67 17.18 -49.14
N GLY A 1179 4.79 15.94 -49.59
CA GLY A 1179 3.91 15.21 -50.48
C GLY A 1179 4.67 14.93 -51.78
N GLY A 1180 4.71 13.68 -52.23
CA GLY A 1180 5.33 13.36 -53.51
C GLY A 1180 5.81 11.91 -53.64
N GLY A 1181 4.91 11.04 -54.08
CA GLY A 1181 5.08 10.27 -55.31
C GLY A 1181 6.09 9.12 -55.38
N GLY A 1182 5.54 7.91 -55.64
CA GLY A 1182 6.14 6.84 -56.46
C GLY A 1182 7.32 6.09 -55.82
N GLY A 1183 7.49 4.78 -55.93
CA GLY A 1183 6.89 3.76 -56.75
C GLY A 1183 7.85 2.56 -56.74
N ARG A 1184 7.30 1.37 -56.52
CA ARG A 1184 7.73 0.03 -56.99
C ARG A 1184 9.20 -0.42 -56.90
N ARG A 1185 9.31 -1.60 -56.27
CA ARG A 1185 10.00 -2.84 -56.68
C ARG A 1185 11.51 -3.03 -56.41
N ASP A 1186 11.71 -4.15 -55.70
CA ASP A 1186 12.64 -5.25 -55.94
C ASP A 1186 14.16 -5.13 -55.69
N SER A 1187 14.57 -6.05 -54.81
CA SER A 1187 15.68 -7.01 -54.98
C SER A 1187 17.12 -6.61 -54.63
N ARG A 1188 17.59 -7.31 -53.59
CA ARG A 1188 18.83 -8.12 -53.48
C ARG A 1188 20.22 -7.52 -53.76
N ALA A 1189 21.11 -7.93 -52.83
CA ALA A 1189 22.55 -8.20 -52.96
C ALA A 1189 23.47 -6.97 -53.07
N ARG A 1190 24.20 -6.63 -52.00
CA ARG A 1190 25.53 -7.14 -51.56
C ARG A 1190 26.69 -6.60 -52.39
N ASN A 1191 27.57 -5.86 -51.68
CA ASN A 1191 29.01 -5.62 -51.87
C ASN A 1191 29.43 -5.07 -53.25
N ASP A 1192 30.40 -4.16 -53.38
CA ASP A 1192 31.58 -3.95 -52.58
C ASP A 1192 32.22 -2.60 -52.93
N SER A 1193 32.92 -2.02 -51.96
CA SER A 1193 34.14 -1.22 -52.10
C SER A 1193 34.20 -0.04 -53.12
N ARG A 1194 34.41 1.18 -52.60
CA ARG A 1194 35.72 1.87 -52.58
C ARG A 1194 35.55 3.38 -52.33
N ARG A 1195 36.35 3.87 -51.37
CA ARG A 1195 36.79 5.27 -51.15
C ARG A 1195 35.74 6.29 -50.66
N ARG A 1196 35.53 6.36 -49.34
CA ARG A 1196 36.01 7.44 -48.44
C ARG A 1196 35.38 7.36 -47.08
#